data_AF-A0A1Y0M768-F1
#
_entry.id   AF-A0A1Y0M768-F1
#
_cell.length_a   1.000
_cell.length_b   1.000
_cell.length_c   1.000
_cell.angle_alpha   90.00
_cell.angle_beta   90.00
_cell.angle_gamma   90.00
#
_symmetry.space_group_name_H-M   'P 1'
#
loop_
_entity.id
_entity.type
_entity.pdbx_description
1 polymer ?
#
loop_
_entity_poly.entity_id
_entity_poly.type
_entity_poly.pdbx_seq_one_letter_code
_entity_poly.pdbx_strand_id
1 'polypeptide(L)'
;MFNKPINTILKAQFETIHSDAVKKAEQDFKTNVLNKVKNLEHFDEFKFLVSEENRIKELIDENNHPYYVKNHSSEDWLLTQFSSRYFLLNVDEFVELKEAVYLGKINYLIHKRVSVLRKQIPKFTFNDFLSGKECQYLITYDNQYNIEKEDYYKMVTWQSDRLIKIVSYEVELLVKNHQEYCSTINEPLEFINEQIQILEEELIESLNDAKEIKRILAKLFAFKGFDIDNFNDELLLFNYPSFFNDRIEFRRLNPSTVGKVLTKLSSEPKTLFSNEYMVFYTLDLLLSWLKDIVKGKSIQDPFKYSVWEDLLNQKINEAEQEFQSITKVIGDFAFNRANSKKVIRNYLRNEFEKQIDKYNKIKKKEVFYLLRDENKNPLISDFKINALFNKGEKKYLKKLKEAYILQNISWYISVNYNEIFDTRTMYFKRDAASHTMILSLTNQMVLDKELSIELEEAMNAFLKEMFSTSLPLDIHFYNHREKYSRIFEKSISRLQGVLDNAEPNNKVLYIQSRLKELRHRELKFRILVDRKKDFKDKEDKYPNLFKEFLSIEAEFIKETIQISPITFLPNQTKYLSLEVEGIDSFKTFVNQENQDYILKLLEDLSITVDGKSVLSSRKKGALRGVVEALREENILSQIGIDKLCKIIAKEIGLELKSKLDFSDVSQKFQKDAKQYIKDNPLH
;
A
#
# COMPACT_ATOMS: atom_id res chain seq x y z
N MET A 1 -20.64 -9.01 36.61
CA MET A 1 -19.56 -9.07 35.60
C MET A 1 -19.39 -7.77 34.79
N PHE A 2 -20.33 -6.83 34.83
CA PHE A 2 -20.46 -5.68 33.90
C PHE A 2 -19.45 -4.51 33.98
N ASN A 3 -18.39 -4.56 34.80
CA ASN A 3 -17.48 -3.41 35.00
C ASN A 3 -15.99 -3.67 34.65
N LYS A 4 -15.65 -4.85 34.12
CA LYS A 4 -14.26 -5.18 33.77
C LYS A 4 -14.01 -4.89 32.28
N PRO A 5 -12.89 -4.21 31.92
CA PRO A 5 -12.48 -4.04 30.52
C PRO A 5 -12.41 -5.38 29.78
N ILE A 6 -12.74 -5.40 28.49
CA ILE A 6 -12.77 -6.64 27.69
C ILE A 6 -11.42 -7.37 27.68
N ASN A 7 -10.31 -6.62 27.65
CA ASN A 7 -8.95 -7.18 27.77
C ASN A 7 -8.77 -7.95 29.10
N THR A 8 -9.31 -7.44 30.20
CA THR A 8 -9.17 -8.07 31.54
C THR A 8 -9.95 -9.37 31.64
N ILE A 9 -11.05 -9.52 30.89
CA ILE A 9 -11.88 -10.73 30.91
C ILE A 9 -11.13 -11.92 30.31
N LEU A 10 -10.42 -11.71 29.20
CA LEU A 10 -9.74 -12.78 28.45
C LEU A 10 -8.27 -12.99 28.85
N LYS A 11 -7.72 -12.13 29.70
CA LYS A 11 -6.28 -12.06 30.00
C LYS A 11 -5.67 -13.41 30.42
N ALA A 12 -6.26 -14.10 31.39
CA ALA A 12 -5.68 -15.33 31.93
C ALA A 12 -5.63 -16.47 30.89
N GLN A 13 -6.68 -16.60 30.07
CA GLN A 13 -6.74 -17.60 29.00
C GLN A 13 -5.76 -17.25 27.87
N PHE A 14 -5.71 -15.96 27.50
CA PHE A 14 -4.75 -15.44 26.53
C PHE A 14 -3.30 -15.73 26.95
N GLU A 15 -2.91 -15.41 28.19
CA GLU A 15 -1.56 -15.61 28.72
C GLU A 15 -1.14 -17.09 28.67
N THR A 16 -2.07 -18.00 28.97
CA THR A 16 -1.81 -19.45 28.90
C THR A 16 -1.52 -19.89 27.47
N ILE A 17 -2.39 -19.50 26.52
CA ILE A 17 -2.27 -19.87 25.11
C ILE A 17 -1.00 -19.29 24.49
N HIS A 18 -0.71 -18.03 24.78
CA HIS A 18 0.50 -17.34 24.32
C HIS A 18 1.75 -18.05 24.84
N SER A 19 1.82 -18.34 26.14
CA SER A 19 2.96 -19.03 26.75
C SER A 19 3.20 -20.41 26.13
N ASP A 20 2.13 -21.19 25.90
CA ASP A 20 2.22 -22.51 25.28
C ASP A 20 2.74 -22.45 23.85
N ALA A 21 2.24 -21.50 23.05
CA ALA A 21 2.69 -21.29 21.67
C ALA A 21 4.18 -20.91 21.62
N VAL A 22 4.62 -20.02 22.50
CA VAL A 22 6.02 -19.59 22.60
C VAL A 22 6.93 -20.76 22.98
N LYS A 23 6.55 -21.54 24.00
CA LYS A 23 7.34 -22.72 24.44
C LYS A 23 7.47 -23.76 23.33
N LYS A 24 6.37 -24.02 22.61
CA LYS A 24 6.38 -24.95 21.47
C LYS A 24 7.33 -24.47 20.38
N ALA A 25 7.27 -23.19 19.99
CA ALA A 25 8.17 -22.62 18.99
C ALA A 25 9.65 -22.70 19.42
N GLU A 26 9.95 -22.45 20.69
CA GLU A 26 11.31 -22.57 21.21
C GLU A 26 11.83 -24.01 21.23
N GLN A 27 10.96 -24.98 21.49
CA GLN A 27 11.29 -26.40 21.42
C GLN A 27 11.54 -26.84 19.97
N ASP A 28 10.61 -26.54 19.07
CA ASP A 28 10.71 -26.91 17.65
C ASP A 28 11.91 -26.25 16.97
N PHE A 29 12.26 -25.02 17.34
CA PHE A 29 13.48 -24.37 16.86
C PHE A 29 14.74 -25.15 17.27
N LYS A 30 14.79 -25.67 18.50
CA LYS A 30 15.93 -26.47 18.96
C LYS A 30 15.98 -27.83 18.24
N THR A 31 14.85 -28.54 18.19
CA THR A 31 14.83 -29.93 17.73
C THR A 31 14.82 -30.05 16.21
N ASN A 32 14.11 -29.17 15.51
CA ASN A 32 13.82 -29.32 14.08
C ASN A 32 14.67 -28.38 13.19
N VAL A 33 15.26 -27.33 13.78
CA VAL A 33 16.12 -26.37 13.07
C VAL A 33 17.57 -26.50 13.51
N LEU A 34 17.90 -26.19 14.78
CA LEU A 34 19.30 -26.16 15.24
C LEU A 34 20.01 -27.51 15.14
N ASN A 35 19.33 -28.62 15.45
CA ASN A 35 19.92 -29.95 15.33
C ASN A 35 20.29 -30.32 13.88
N LYS A 36 19.57 -29.81 12.87
CA LYS A 36 19.83 -30.11 11.45
C LYS A 36 21.06 -29.37 10.92
N VAL A 37 21.42 -28.25 11.52
CA VAL A 37 22.54 -27.41 11.06
C VAL A 37 23.82 -27.56 11.88
N LYS A 38 23.79 -28.31 12.99
CA LYS A 38 24.88 -28.38 13.98
C LYS A 38 26.26 -28.72 13.40
N ASN A 39 26.32 -29.50 12.32
CA ASN A 39 27.56 -29.96 11.70
C ASN A 39 27.78 -29.41 10.28
N LEU A 40 27.01 -28.39 9.87
CA LEU A 40 27.17 -27.76 8.56
C LEU A 40 28.25 -26.68 8.62
N GLU A 41 28.97 -26.52 7.51
CA GLU A 41 29.83 -25.36 7.28
C GLU A 41 28.99 -24.08 7.27
N HIS A 42 29.61 -22.93 7.56
CA HIS A 42 28.88 -21.66 7.74
C HIS A 42 27.96 -21.31 6.56
N PHE A 43 28.43 -21.50 5.31
CA PHE A 43 27.62 -21.21 4.12
C PHE A 43 26.39 -22.12 4.00
N ASP A 44 26.55 -23.42 4.29
CA ASP A 44 25.46 -24.40 4.20
C ASP A 44 24.45 -24.23 5.34
N GLU A 45 24.91 -23.90 6.55
CA GLU A 45 24.03 -23.50 7.66
C GLU A 45 23.21 -22.27 7.27
N PHE A 46 23.87 -21.24 6.74
CA PHE A 46 23.20 -20.01 6.30
C PHE A 46 22.16 -20.30 5.21
N LYS A 47 22.51 -21.13 4.22
CA LYS A 47 21.62 -21.56 3.14
C LYS A 47 20.40 -22.31 3.64
N PHE A 48 20.59 -23.25 4.56
CA PHE A 48 19.48 -23.98 5.17
C PHE A 48 18.52 -23.02 5.89
N LEU A 49 19.05 -22.10 6.70
CA LEU A 49 18.21 -21.19 7.48
C LEU A 49 17.47 -20.16 6.62
N VAL A 50 18.06 -19.67 5.53
CA VAL A 50 17.35 -18.82 4.56
C VAL A 50 16.21 -19.60 3.88
N SER A 51 16.42 -20.88 3.57
CA SER A 51 15.36 -21.74 3.05
C SER A 51 14.22 -21.94 4.06
N GLU A 52 14.55 -22.14 5.35
CA GLU A 52 13.55 -22.24 6.41
C GLU A 52 12.81 -20.92 6.66
N GLU A 53 13.49 -19.78 6.56
CA GLU A 53 12.87 -18.44 6.63
C GLU A 53 11.82 -18.26 5.51
N ASN A 54 12.15 -18.67 4.28
CA ASN A 54 11.21 -18.65 3.16
C ASN A 54 10.00 -19.57 3.40
N ARG A 55 10.23 -20.80 3.86
CA ARG A 55 9.16 -21.75 4.17
C ARG A 55 8.21 -21.22 5.26
N ILE A 56 8.76 -20.62 6.33
CA ILE A 56 7.94 -20.02 7.39
C ILE A 56 7.18 -18.79 6.87
N LYS A 57 7.78 -17.99 5.99
CA LYS A 57 7.12 -16.85 5.36
C LYS A 57 5.90 -17.28 4.54
N GLU A 58 6.01 -18.34 3.74
CA GLU A 58 4.87 -18.90 2.99
C GLU A 58 3.70 -19.27 3.92
N LEU A 59 3.97 -19.93 5.05
CA LEU A 59 2.95 -20.25 6.05
C LEU A 59 2.31 -19.00 6.69
N ILE A 60 3.09 -17.93 6.86
CA ILE A 60 2.58 -16.64 7.38
C ILE A 60 1.68 -15.96 6.34
N ASP A 61 2.06 -16.00 5.07
CA ASP A 61 1.30 -15.38 3.97
C ASP A 61 -0.06 -16.08 3.77
N GLU A 62 -0.14 -17.39 4.02
CA GLU A 62 -1.37 -18.18 4.02
C GLU A 62 -2.26 -17.95 5.25
N ASN A 63 -1.71 -17.44 6.37
CA ASN A 63 -2.45 -17.25 7.62
C ASN A 63 -3.59 -16.21 7.48
N ASN A 64 -4.73 -16.47 8.12
CA ASN A 64 -5.91 -15.59 8.09
C ASN A 64 -5.78 -14.35 9.00
N HIS A 65 -4.86 -14.40 9.98
CA HIS A 65 -4.67 -13.39 11.01
C HIS A 65 -3.20 -12.90 11.07
N PRO A 66 -2.65 -12.34 9.97
CA PRO A 66 -1.24 -11.95 9.90
C PRO A 66 -0.85 -10.88 10.95
N TYR A 67 -1.83 -10.08 11.42
CA TYR A 67 -1.65 -9.13 12.51
C TYR A 67 -1.34 -9.79 13.85
N TYR A 68 -1.77 -11.03 14.11
CA TYR A 68 -1.34 -11.78 15.30
C TYR A 68 0.10 -12.28 15.16
N VAL A 69 0.47 -12.79 13.99
CA VAL A 69 1.84 -13.25 13.71
C VAL A 69 2.84 -12.11 13.92
N LYS A 70 2.57 -10.96 13.30
CA LYS A 70 3.44 -9.78 13.34
C LYS A 70 3.68 -9.29 14.77
N ASN A 71 2.63 -9.29 15.59
CA ASN A 71 2.67 -8.77 16.95
C ASN A 71 2.89 -9.86 18.00
N HIS A 72 3.39 -11.05 17.62
CA HIS A 72 3.56 -12.21 18.51
C HIS A 72 4.26 -11.92 19.86
N SER A 73 5.14 -10.92 19.92
CA SER A 73 5.89 -10.53 21.11
C SER A 73 5.25 -9.40 21.93
N SER A 74 4.20 -8.76 21.42
CA SER A 74 3.51 -7.62 22.05
C SER A 74 2.20 -8.09 22.69
N GLU A 75 2.28 -8.68 23.87
CA GLU A 75 1.13 -9.28 24.57
C GLU A 75 -0.05 -8.32 24.72
N ASP A 76 0.17 -7.08 25.16
CA ASP A 76 -0.89 -6.07 25.32
C ASP A 76 -1.58 -5.74 23.98
N TRP A 77 -0.81 -5.71 22.89
CA TRP A 77 -1.29 -5.39 21.55
C TRP A 77 -2.15 -6.52 21.01
N LEU A 78 -1.69 -7.77 21.17
CA LEU A 78 -2.43 -8.98 20.80
C LEU A 78 -3.70 -9.14 21.62
N LEU A 79 -3.62 -9.00 22.94
CA LEU A 79 -4.78 -9.09 23.82
C LEU A 79 -5.84 -8.05 23.46
N THR A 80 -5.41 -6.83 23.11
CA THR A 80 -6.30 -5.78 22.63
C THR A 80 -7.00 -6.20 21.33
N GLN A 81 -6.27 -6.77 20.36
CA GLN A 81 -6.86 -7.24 19.10
C GLN A 81 -7.81 -8.40 19.27
N PHE A 82 -7.33 -9.41 19.97
CA PHE A 82 -8.07 -10.62 20.26
C PHE A 82 -9.35 -10.31 21.01
N SER A 83 -9.30 -9.48 22.05
CA SER A 83 -10.52 -9.09 22.77
C SER A 83 -11.48 -8.25 21.94
N SER A 84 -11.01 -7.29 21.13
CA SER A 84 -11.92 -6.56 20.23
C SER A 84 -12.69 -7.51 19.32
N ARG A 85 -11.99 -8.45 18.68
CA ARG A 85 -12.58 -9.40 17.73
C ARG A 85 -13.48 -10.42 18.42
N TYR A 86 -13.03 -11.02 19.52
CA TYR A 86 -13.81 -12.00 20.28
C TYR A 86 -15.17 -11.44 20.73
N PHE A 87 -15.18 -10.22 21.30
CA PHE A 87 -16.43 -9.62 21.75
C PHE A 87 -17.30 -9.13 20.59
N LEU A 88 -16.73 -8.44 19.60
CA LEU A 88 -17.53 -7.83 18.53
C LEU A 88 -18.01 -8.81 17.45
N LEU A 89 -17.19 -9.82 17.12
CA LEU A 89 -17.51 -10.81 16.10
C LEU A 89 -18.14 -12.08 16.68
N ASN A 90 -18.04 -12.28 18.00
CA ASN A 90 -18.49 -13.48 18.69
C ASN A 90 -17.88 -14.78 18.11
N VAL A 91 -16.60 -14.71 17.72
CA VAL A 91 -15.82 -15.82 17.18
C VAL A 91 -14.74 -16.21 18.18
N ASP A 92 -14.62 -17.51 18.44
CA ASP A 92 -13.51 -18.09 19.20
C ASP A 92 -12.32 -18.30 18.26
N GLU A 93 -11.32 -17.42 18.37
CA GLU A 93 -10.08 -17.46 17.56
C GLU A 93 -8.88 -17.98 18.37
N PHE A 94 -9.08 -18.74 19.45
CA PHE A 94 -7.98 -19.18 20.33
C PHE A 94 -6.98 -20.11 19.62
N VAL A 95 -7.44 -20.95 18.69
CA VAL A 95 -6.58 -21.86 17.92
C VAL A 95 -5.72 -21.09 16.94
N GLU A 96 -6.33 -20.16 16.21
CA GLU A 96 -5.72 -19.28 15.23
C GLU A 96 -4.69 -18.36 15.91
N LEU A 97 -5.03 -17.82 17.09
CA LEU A 97 -4.10 -17.04 17.90
C LEU A 97 -2.88 -17.88 18.32
N LYS A 98 -3.10 -19.12 18.77
CA LYS A 98 -2.01 -20.02 19.18
C LYS A 98 -1.06 -20.30 18.02
N GLU A 99 -1.62 -20.62 16.86
CA GLU A 99 -0.87 -20.86 15.63
C GLU A 99 -0.09 -19.61 15.20
N ALA A 100 -0.73 -18.44 15.19
CA ALA A 100 -0.10 -17.20 14.77
C ALA A 100 1.05 -16.79 15.70
N VAL A 101 0.89 -16.92 17.02
CA VAL A 101 1.97 -16.67 18.00
C VAL A 101 3.12 -17.65 17.80
N TYR A 102 2.83 -18.92 17.55
CA TYR A 102 3.84 -19.93 17.24
C TYR A 102 4.63 -19.55 15.97
N LEU A 103 3.94 -19.22 14.87
CA LEU A 103 4.56 -18.82 13.60
C LEU A 103 5.40 -17.55 13.76
N GLY A 104 4.90 -16.54 14.47
CA GLY A 104 5.65 -15.31 14.73
C GLY A 104 6.93 -15.58 15.54
N LYS A 105 6.84 -16.42 16.57
CA LYS A 105 7.98 -16.75 17.43
C LYS A 105 9.02 -17.61 16.72
N ILE A 106 8.62 -18.65 15.97
CA ILE A 106 9.57 -19.49 15.22
C ILE A 106 10.28 -18.66 14.15
N ASN A 107 9.55 -17.79 13.44
CA ASN A 107 10.11 -16.87 12.45
C ASN A 107 11.16 -15.95 13.09
N TYR A 108 10.83 -15.34 14.24
CA TYR A 108 11.77 -14.50 14.99
C TYR A 108 13.06 -15.25 15.37
N LEU A 109 12.95 -16.50 15.84
CA LEU A 109 14.12 -17.30 16.24
C LEU A 109 15.02 -17.64 15.05
N ILE A 110 14.44 -18.05 13.91
CA ILE A 110 15.16 -18.31 12.67
C ILE A 110 15.84 -17.03 12.19
N HIS A 111 15.10 -15.93 12.07
CA HIS A 111 15.64 -14.64 11.64
C HIS A 111 16.77 -14.15 12.55
N LYS A 112 16.65 -14.35 13.87
CA LYS A 112 17.71 -14.03 14.83
C LYS A 112 18.98 -14.84 14.57
N ARG A 113 18.88 -16.14 14.26
CA ARG A 113 20.04 -16.97 13.93
C ARG A 113 20.65 -16.57 12.59
N VAL A 114 19.84 -16.33 11.56
CA VAL A 114 20.28 -15.79 10.26
C VAL A 114 21.04 -14.47 10.46
N SER A 115 20.53 -13.56 11.30
CA SER A 115 21.19 -12.28 11.62
C SER A 115 22.55 -12.47 12.29
N VAL A 116 22.70 -13.47 13.17
CA VAL A 116 24.00 -13.80 13.78
C VAL A 116 24.99 -14.32 12.74
N LEU A 117 24.58 -15.27 11.91
CA LEU A 117 25.42 -15.83 10.84
C LEU A 117 25.79 -14.77 9.81
N ARG A 118 24.85 -13.88 9.47
CA ARG A 118 25.11 -12.76 8.56
C ARG A 118 26.29 -11.90 9.00
N LYS A 119 26.46 -11.69 10.31
CA LYS A 119 27.59 -10.93 10.88
C LYS A 119 28.93 -11.68 10.83
N GLN A 120 28.88 -13.00 10.65
CA GLN A 120 30.05 -13.88 10.55
C GLN A 120 30.48 -14.12 9.10
N ILE A 121 29.67 -13.71 8.11
CA ILE A 121 30.04 -13.77 6.69
C ILE A 121 31.35 -12.99 6.49
N PRO A 122 32.38 -13.56 5.86
CA PRO A 122 33.65 -12.87 5.62
C PRO A 122 33.46 -11.61 4.78
N LYS A 123 34.25 -10.56 5.07
CA LYS A 123 34.23 -9.33 4.27
C LYS A 123 34.75 -9.62 2.86
N PHE A 124 34.08 -9.08 1.86
CA PHE A 124 34.49 -9.20 0.46
C PHE A 124 34.65 -7.80 -0.15
N THR A 125 35.85 -7.50 -0.63
CA THR A 125 36.23 -6.17 -1.13
C THR A 125 36.31 -6.13 -2.66
N PHE A 126 36.41 -4.93 -3.24
CA PHE A 126 36.66 -4.81 -4.67
C PHE A 126 38.00 -5.41 -5.10
N ASN A 127 39.02 -5.38 -4.23
CA ASN A 127 40.32 -6.01 -4.51
C ASN A 127 40.23 -7.53 -4.51
N ASP A 128 39.48 -8.12 -3.58
CA ASP A 128 39.16 -9.55 -3.59
C ASP A 128 38.50 -9.93 -4.93
N PHE A 129 37.48 -9.17 -5.33
CA PHE A 129 36.79 -9.35 -6.61
C PHE A 129 37.76 -9.30 -7.79
N LEU A 130 38.60 -8.25 -7.89
CA LEU A 130 39.57 -8.08 -8.98
C LEU A 130 40.63 -9.19 -9.03
N SER A 131 41.01 -9.76 -7.88
CA SER A 131 41.94 -10.88 -7.80
C SER A 131 41.37 -12.20 -8.33
N GLY A 132 40.06 -12.26 -8.61
CA GLY A 132 39.36 -13.47 -9.03
C GLY A 132 38.89 -14.36 -7.88
N LYS A 133 38.93 -13.89 -6.63
CA LYS A 133 38.41 -14.62 -5.48
C LYS A 133 36.89 -14.78 -5.60
N GLU A 134 36.40 -16.00 -5.50
CA GLU A 134 34.97 -16.28 -5.56
C GLU A 134 34.27 -16.02 -4.22
N CYS A 135 33.08 -15.42 -4.28
CA CYS A 135 32.22 -15.21 -3.13
C CYS A 135 30.91 -15.99 -3.33
N GLN A 136 30.78 -17.14 -2.67
CA GLN A 136 29.60 -18.00 -2.78
C GLN A 136 28.30 -17.28 -2.37
N TYR A 137 28.39 -16.37 -1.39
CA TYR A 137 27.24 -15.55 -0.96
C TYR A 137 26.78 -14.59 -2.05
N LEU A 138 27.72 -13.91 -2.73
CA LEU A 138 27.42 -13.00 -3.82
C LEU A 138 26.83 -13.74 -5.03
N ILE A 139 27.32 -14.96 -5.32
CA ILE A 139 26.84 -15.76 -6.45
C ILE A 139 25.45 -16.34 -6.19
N THR A 140 25.14 -16.68 -4.94
CA THR A 140 23.92 -17.43 -4.57
C THR A 140 22.74 -16.52 -4.23
N TYR A 141 22.98 -15.37 -3.61
CA TYR A 141 21.92 -14.50 -3.08
C TYR A 141 21.89 -13.14 -3.77
N ASP A 142 20.72 -12.50 -3.80
CA ASP A 142 20.58 -11.12 -4.30
C ASP A 142 21.14 -10.08 -3.31
N ASN A 143 21.26 -10.46 -2.04
CA ASN A 143 21.70 -9.57 -0.98
C ASN A 143 23.22 -9.39 -0.97
N GLN A 144 23.66 -8.15 -0.78
CA GLN A 144 25.05 -7.80 -0.57
C GLN A 144 25.47 -8.14 0.87
N TYR A 145 25.97 -9.35 1.07
CA TYR A 145 26.43 -9.80 2.38
C TYR A 145 27.89 -9.41 2.64
N ASN A 146 28.08 -8.52 3.62
CA ASN A 146 29.39 -8.02 4.08
C ASN A 146 30.31 -7.45 2.97
N ILE A 147 29.70 -6.72 2.03
CA ILE A 147 30.37 -5.91 1.01
C ILE A 147 30.08 -4.44 1.32
N GLU A 148 31.11 -3.60 1.38
CA GLU A 148 30.90 -2.16 1.57
C GLU A 148 30.19 -1.56 0.35
N LYS A 149 29.35 -0.55 0.58
CA LYS A 149 28.57 0.09 -0.50
C LYS A 149 29.47 0.60 -1.64
N GLU A 150 30.62 1.18 -1.30
CA GLU A 150 31.58 1.68 -2.28
C GLU A 150 32.23 0.55 -3.08
N ASP A 151 32.65 -0.54 -2.42
CA ASP A 151 33.20 -1.72 -3.08
C ASP A 151 32.18 -2.34 -4.04
N TYR A 152 30.93 -2.51 -3.59
CA TYR A 152 29.85 -3.03 -4.41
C TYR A 152 29.63 -2.18 -5.67
N TYR A 153 29.59 -0.84 -5.54
CA TYR A 153 29.43 0.02 -6.71
C TYR A 153 30.62 -0.04 -7.65
N LYS A 154 31.85 -0.13 -7.15
CA LYS A 154 33.03 -0.36 -8.00
C LYS A 154 32.92 -1.67 -8.76
N MET A 155 32.43 -2.74 -8.13
CA MET A 155 32.18 -4.03 -8.77
C MET A 155 31.14 -3.90 -9.88
N VAL A 156 29.96 -3.37 -9.57
CA VAL A 156 28.87 -3.21 -10.57
C VAL A 156 29.29 -2.33 -11.73
N THR A 157 29.97 -1.20 -11.47
CA THR A 157 30.50 -0.33 -12.53
C THR A 157 31.52 -1.07 -13.40
N TRP A 158 32.44 -1.81 -12.79
CA TRP A 158 33.39 -2.64 -13.54
C TRP A 158 32.65 -3.67 -14.40
N GLN A 159 31.66 -4.36 -13.84
CA GLN A 159 30.89 -5.39 -14.54
C GLN A 159 30.11 -4.80 -15.71
N SER A 160 29.38 -3.69 -15.47
CA SER A 160 28.61 -3.01 -16.51
C SER A 160 29.50 -2.51 -17.63
N ASP A 161 30.61 -1.83 -17.31
CA ASP A 161 31.49 -1.24 -18.31
C ASP A 161 32.16 -2.31 -19.18
N ARG A 162 32.53 -3.46 -18.59
CA ARG A 162 33.10 -4.57 -19.36
C ARG A 162 32.07 -5.28 -20.22
N LEU A 163 30.88 -5.58 -19.68
CA LEU A 163 29.80 -6.19 -20.45
C LEU A 163 29.44 -5.31 -21.65
N ILE A 164 29.19 -4.03 -21.41
CA ILE A 164 28.85 -3.05 -22.44
C ILE A 164 29.96 -2.97 -23.50
N LYS A 165 31.23 -2.85 -23.08
CA LYS A 165 32.35 -2.78 -24.03
C LYS A 165 32.42 -4.00 -24.94
N ILE A 166 32.29 -5.20 -24.37
CA ILE A 166 32.38 -6.46 -25.12
C ILE A 166 31.20 -6.58 -26.07
N VAL A 167 29.98 -6.44 -25.54
CA VAL A 167 28.75 -6.65 -26.29
C VAL A 167 28.61 -5.60 -27.40
N SER A 168 28.85 -4.32 -27.12
CA SER A 168 28.78 -3.28 -28.15
C SER A 168 29.76 -3.51 -29.29
N TYR A 169 31.00 -3.89 -28.99
CA TYR A 169 31.99 -4.21 -30.03
C TYR A 169 31.56 -5.42 -30.86
N GLU A 170 31.11 -6.49 -30.20
CA GLU A 170 30.70 -7.70 -30.89
C GLU A 170 29.46 -7.47 -31.76
N VAL A 171 28.47 -6.69 -31.30
CA VAL A 171 27.31 -6.30 -32.12
C VAL A 171 27.75 -5.47 -33.32
N GLU A 172 28.62 -4.46 -33.15
CA GLU A 172 29.13 -3.65 -34.27
C GLU A 172 29.84 -4.52 -35.32
N LEU A 173 30.65 -5.49 -34.86
CA LEU A 173 31.31 -6.48 -35.71
C LEU A 173 30.30 -7.36 -36.47
N LEU A 174 29.32 -7.93 -35.76
CA LEU A 174 28.31 -8.80 -36.35
C LEU A 174 27.46 -8.03 -37.36
N VAL A 175 27.02 -6.82 -37.03
CA VAL A 175 26.28 -5.94 -37.95
C VAL A 175 27.09 -5.70 -39.21
N LYS A 176 28.36 -5.31 -39.09
CA LYS A 176 29.23 -5.10 -40.25
C LYS A 176 29.33 -6.36 -41.12
N ASN A 177 29.54 -7.53 -40.51
CA ASN A 177 29.61 -8.79 -41.24
C ASN A 177 28.29 -9.11 -41.98
N HIS A 178 27.14 -8.83 -41.38
CA HIS A 178 25.83 -8.98 -42.03
C HIS A 178 25.66 -7.97 -43.18
N GLN A 179 26.08 -6.72 -43.01
CA GLN A 179 26.02 -5.68 -44.04
C GLN A 179 26.85 -6.06 -45.27
N GLU A 180 28.07 -6.55 -45.05
CA GLU A 180 28.96 -7.04 -46.10
C GLU A 180 28.35 -8.23 -46.83
N TYR A 181 27.82 -9.21 -46.09
CA TYR A 181 27.17 -10.37 -46.70
C TYR A 181 25.91 -10.01 -47.49
N CYS A 182 25.03 -9.20 -46.91
CA CYS A 182 23.81 -8.72 -47.55
C CYS A 182 24.08 -7.93 -48.83
N SER A 183 25.25 -7.30 -48.96
CA SER A 183 25.68 -6.62 -50.19
C SER A 183 26.05 -7.56 -51.33
N THR A 184 26.24 -8.86 -51.03
CA THR A 184 26.68 -9.88 -52.00
C THR A 184 25.59 -10.84 -52.44
N ILE A 185 24.39 -10.77 -51.85
CA ILE A 185 23.28 -11.68 -52.11
C ILE A 185 22.09 -10.96 -52.78
N ASN A 186 21.29 -11.70 -53.53
CA ASN A 186 20.17 -11.15 -54.30
C ASN A 186 18.97 -10.77 -53.41
N GLU A 187 18.71 -11.55 -52.36
CA GLU A 187 17.52 -11.43 -51.50
C GLU A 187 17.90 -11.18 -50.03
N PRO A 188 18.50 -10.02 -49.70
CA PRO A 188 18.98 -9.75 -48.36
C PRO A 188 17.87 -9.68 -47.31
N LEU A 189 16.66 -9.27 -47.68
CA LEU A 189 15.53 -9.23 -46.74
C LEU A 189 15.03 -10.64 -46.37
N GLU A 190 15.06 -11.60 -47.29
CA GLU A 190 14.70 -12.99 -47.01
C GLU A 190 15.69 -13.60 -46.02
N PHE A 191 16.99 -13.45 -46.28
CA PHE A 191 18.04 -13.84 -45.34
C PHE A 191 17.86 -13.21 -43.94
N ILE A 192 17.57 -11.90 -43.85
CA ILE A 192 17.33 -11.22 -42.57
C ILE A 192 16.11 -11.81 -41.85
N ASN A 193 15.02 -12.10 -42.57
CA ASN A 193 13.83 -12.73 -41.99
C ASN A 193 14.13 -14.15 -41.49
N GLU A 194 14.93 -14.94 -42.19
CA GLU A 194 15.38 -16.26 -41.72
C GLU A 194 16.17 -16.15 -40.40
N GLN A 195 17.09 -15.18 -40.30
CA GLN A 195 17.84 -14.96 -39.06
C GLN A 195 16.92 -14.56 -37.89
N ILE A 196 15.91 -13.73 -38.14
CA ILE A 196 14.89 -13.36 -37.13
C ILE A 196 14.08 -14.59 -36.74
N GLN A 197 13.66 -15.40 -37.70
CA GLN A 197 12.86 -16.60 -37.46
C GLN A 197 13.57 -17.57 -36.52
N ILE A 198 14.88 -17.80 -36.72
CA ILE A 198 15.67 -18.65 -35.83
C ILE A 198 15.68 -18.09 -34.40
N LEU A 199 15.83 -16.78 -34.24
CA LEU A 199 15.91 -16.13 -32.92
C LEU A 199 14.56 -16.00 -32.20
N GLU A 200 13.44 -15.95 -32.92
CA GLU A 200 12.10 -15.76 -32.32
C GLU A 200 11.26 -17.05 -32.24
N GLU A 201 11.38 -17.94 -33.23
CA GLU A 201 10.51 -19.11 -33.37
C GLU A 201 11.20 -20.42 -32.99
N GLU A 202 12.51 -20.54 -33.22
CA GLU A 202 13.27 -21.74 -32.84
C GLU A 202 13.88 -21.61 -31.43
N LEU A 203 14.50 -20.46 -31.13
CA LEU A 203 15.12 -20.18 -29.85
C LEU A 203 14.07 -19.75 -28.81
N ILE A 204 13.25 -20.70 -28.36
CA ILE A 204 12.12 -20.47 -27.44
C ILE A 204 12.48 -20.65 -25.95
N GLU A 205 11.80 -19.94 -25.06
CA GLU A 205 12.10 -19.92 -23.61
C GLU A 205 12.07 -21.31 -22.94
N SER A 206 11.25 -22.23 -23.45
CA SER A 206 11.06 -23.56 -22.86
C SER A 206 12.19 -24.57 -23.12
N LEU A 207 13.21 -24.21 -23.91
CA LEU A 207 14.33 -25.12 -24.19
C LEU A 207 15.14 -25.41 -22.92
N ASN A 208 15.41 -26.68 -22.68
CA ASN A 208 16.14 -27.15 -21.50
C ASN A 208 17.33 -28.08 -21.81
N ASP A 209 17.70 -28.22 -23.09
CA ASP A 209 18.85 -29.01 -23.55
C ASP A 209 19.88 -28.09 -24.25
N ALA A 210 21.10 -28.06 -23.70
CA ALA A 210 22.20 -27.28 -24.25
C ALA A 210 22.59 -27.70 -25.68
N LYS A 211 22.48 -28.99 -26.02
CA LYS A 211 22.83 -29.48 -27.37
C LYS A 211 21.83 -28.99 -28.41
N GLU A 212 20.55 -28.95 -28.04
CA GLU A 212 19.52 -28.39 -28.89
C GLU A 212 19.72 -26.88 -29.10
N ILE A 213 20.03 -26.14 -28.03
CA ILE A 213 20.37 -24.71 -28.11
C ILE A 213 21.57 -24.49 -29.05
N LYS A 214 22.66 -25.26 -28.90
CA LYS A 214 23.83 -25.18 -29.79
C LYS A 214 23.46 -25.46 -31.25
N ARG A 215 22.64 -26.49 -31.51
CA ARG A 215 22.19 -26.82 -32.87
C ARG A 215 21.42 -25.67 -33.51
N ILE A 216 20.57 -24.98 -32.74
CA ILE A 216 19.81 -23.82 -33.23
C ILE A 216 20.74 -22.63 -33.48
N LEU A 217 21.60 -22.30 -32.51
CA LEU A 217 22.57 -21.21 -32.62
C LEU A 217 23.53 -21.38 -33.80
N ALA A 218 23.94 -22.61 -34.12
CA ALA A 218 24.81 -22.91 -35.26
C ALA A 218 24.20 -22.55 -36.63
N LYS A 219 22.86 -22.40 -36.72
CA LYS A 219 22.17 -21.94 -37.94
C LYS A 219 22.35 -20.44 -38.20
N LEU A 220 22.67 -19.67 -37.17
CA LEU A 220 22.79 -18.22 -37.27
C LEU A 220 24.09 -17.83 -37.98
N PHE A 221 24.00 -16.87 -38.89
CA PHE A 221 25.16 -16.30 -39.56
C PHE A 221 26.15 -15.64 -38.58
N ALA A 222 25.66 -15.17 -37.42
CA ALA A 222 26.49 -14.67 -36.33
C ALA A 222 27.56 -15.67 -35.84
N PHE A 223 27.30 -16.98 -35.97
CA PHE A 223 28.21 -18.05 -35.57
C PHE A 223 29.14 -18.51 -36.70
N LYS A 224 29.10 -17.87 -37.87
CA LYS A 224 30.00 -18.21 -38.98
C LYS A 224 31.46 -17.97 -38.57
N GLY A 225 32.27 -19.03 -38.60
CA GLY A 225 33.67 -18.99 -38.18
C GLY A 225 33.87 -18.96 -36.67
N PHE A 226 32.82 -19.29 -35.89
CA PHE A 226 32.89 -19.60 -34.48
C PHE A 226 32.65 -21.10 -34.27
N ASP A 227 33.50 -21.72 -33.46
CA ASP A 227 33.31 -23.11 -33.06
C ASP A 227 32.44 -23.17 -31.80
N ILE A 228 31.16 -23.50 -32.02
CA ILE A 228 30.11 -23.52 -31.01
C ILE A 228 30.28 -24.64 -29.98
N ASP A 229 31.04 -25.69 -30.31
CA ASP A 229 31.30 -26.79 -29.40
C ASP A 229 32.22 -26.37 -28.25
N ASN A 230 32.90 -25.23 -28.37
CA ASN A 230 33.67 -24.64 -27.28
C ASN A 230 32.81 -24.14 -26.11
N PHE A 231 31.49 -23.98 -26.30
CA PHE A 231 30.63 -23.61 -25.19
C PHE A 231 30.43 -24.77 -24.22
N ASN A 232 30.49 -24.48 -22.92
CA ASN A 232 30.14 -25.41 -21.86
C ASN A 232 28.61 -25.55 -21.76
N ASP A 233 28.11 -26.79 -21.82
CA ASP A 233 26.69 -27.09 -21.83
C ASP A 233 25.95 -26.57 -20.59
N GLU A 234 26.52 -26.75 -19.40
CA GLU A 234 25.91 -26.32 -18.13
C GLU A 234 25.83 -24.78 -18.05
N LEU A 235 26.90 -24.09 -18.44
CA LEU A 235 26.94 -22.64 -18.44
C LEU A 235 26.03 -22.04 -19.50
N LEU A 236 25.96 -22.65 -20.68
CA LEU A 236 25.08 -22.19 -21.75
C LEU A 236 23.62 -22.29 -21.31
N LEU A 237 23.21 -23.45 -20.79
CA LEU A 237 21.85 -23.67 -20.32
C LEU A 237 21.50 -22.75 -19.14
N PHE A 238 22.44 -22.55 -18.22
CA PHE A 238 22.22 -21.68 -17.06
C PHE A 238 21.99 -20.21 -17.47
N ASN A 239 22.74 -19.71 -18.46
CA ASN A 239 22.63 -18.31 -18.88
C ASN A 239 21.57 -18.07 -19.96
N TYR A 240 21.03 -19.12 -20.58
CA TYR A 240 20.01 -19.03 -21.63
C TYR A 240 18.81 -18.14 -21.27
N PRO A 241 18.25 -18.18 -20.05
CA PRO A 241 17.13 -17.31 -19.67
C PRO A 241 17.42 -15.81 -19.78
N SER A 242 18.70 -15.39 -19.83
CA SER A 242 19.05 -13.97 -19.99
C SER A 242 18.66 -13.41 -21.36
N PHE A 243 18.41 -14.27 -22.36
CA PHE A 243 17.92 -13.84 -23.68
C PHE A 243 16.49 -13.29 -23.62
N PHE A 244 15.66 -13.81 -22.70
CA PHE A 244 14.25 -13.42 -22.56
C PHE A 244 13.98 -12.45 -21.40
N ASN A 245 14.98 -12.21 -20.55
CA ASN A 245 14.83 -11.42 -19.33
C ASN A 245 15.40 -10.00 -19.50
N ASP A 246 14.61 -9.00 -19.13
CA ASP A 246 15.04 -7.59 -19.09
C ASP A 246 16.08 -7.28 -17.99
N ARG A 247 16.45 -8.26 -17.15
CA ARG A 247 17.43 -8.10 -16.06
C ARG A 247 18.78 -8.71 -16.41
N ILE A 248 19.83 -7.92 -16.22
CA ILE A 248 21.22 -8.36 -16.38
C ILE A 248 21.69 -9.10 -15.14
N GLU A 249 22.25 -10.30 -15.32
CA GLU A 249 22.84 -11.10 -14.25
C GLU A 249 24.32 -10.73 -14.03
N PHE A 250 24.55 -9.74 -13.16
CA PHE A 250 25.91 -9.26 -12.87
C PHE A 250 26.73 -10.20 -11.99
N ARG A 251 26.13 -11.04 -11.14
CA ARG A 251 26.85 -11.73 -10.04
C ARG A 251 27.91 -12.71 -10.53
N ARG A 252 27.77 -13.19 -11.77
CA ARG A 252 28.69 -14.14 -12.41
C ARG A 252 29.64 -13.49 -13.41
N LEU A 253 29.50 -12.18 -13.65
CA LEU A 253 30.47 -11.39 -14.42
C LEU A 253 31.60 -11.00 -13.48
N ASN A 254 32.74 -11.68 -13.57
CA ASN A 254 33.89 -11.45 -12.70
C ASN A 254 35.18 -11.53 -13.54
N PRO A 255 36.36 -11.22 -12.97
CA PRO A 255 37.59 -11.25 -13.73
C PRO A 255 37.92 -12.61 -14.38
N SER A 256 37.51 -13.74 -13.79
CA SER A 256 37.77 -15.06 -14.37
C SER A 256 36.87 -15.36 -15.57
N THR A 257 35.60 -14.94 -15.53
CA THR A 257 34.64 -15.14 -16.64
C THR A 257 34.80 -14.11 -17.75
N VAL A 258 35.09 -12.86 -17.42
CA VAL A 258 35.20 -11.74 -18.36
C VAL A 258 36.63 -11.61 -18.93
N GLY A 259 37.66 -11.94 -18.15
CA GLY A 259 39.06 -11.68 -18.50
C GLY A 259 39.51 -12.32 -19.81
N LYS A 260 39.16 -13.60 -20.03
CA LYS A 260 39.46 -14.31 -21.28
C LYS A 260 38.82 -13.65 -22.50
N VAL A 261 37.59 -13.15 -22.35
CA VAL A 261 36.86 -12.47 -23.43
C VAL A 261 37.50 -11.11 -23.72
N LEU A 262 37.95 -10.38 -22.71
CA LEU A 262 38.70 -9.12 -22.89
C LEU A 262 40.04 -9.33 -23.60
N THR A 263 40.75 -10.43 -23.31
CA THR A 263 41.98 -10.77 -24.04
C THR A 263 41.71 -11.02 -25.52
N LYS A 264 40.63 -11.73 -25.85
CA LYS A 264 40.19 -11.91 -27.25
C LYS A 264 39.84 -10.57 -27.90
N LEU A 265 39.09 -9.70 -27.21
CA LEU A 265 38.75 -8.37 -27.70
C LEU A 265 40.00 -7.54 -28.05
N SER A 266 41.04 -7.60 -27.23
CA SER A 266 42.32 -6.91 -27.49
C SER A 266 43.06 -7.40 -28.75
N SER A 267 42.71 -8.58 -29.27
CA SER A 267 43.25 -9.11 -30.52
C SER A 267 42.44 -8.75 -31.78
N GLU A 268 41.44 -7.88 -31.65
CA GLU A 268 40.56 -7.42 -32.74
C GLU A 268 39.90 -8.60 -33.51
N PRO A 269 39.01 -9.36 -32.83
CA PRO A 269 38.42 -10.55 -33.40
C PRO A 269 37.56 -10.21 -34.63
N LYS A 270 37.55 -11.11 -35.61
CA LYS A 270 36.78 -10.96 -36.86
C LYS A 270 35.43 -11.68 -36.85
N THR A 271 35.21 -12.53 -35.87
CA THR A 271 33.99 -13.31 -35.64
C THR A 271 33.57 -13.20 -34.19
N LEU A 272 32.44 -13.82 -33.83
CA LEU A 272 31.96 -13.94 -32.46
C LEU A 272 33.08 -14.46 -31.54
N PHE A 273 33.20 -13.91 -30.34
CA PHE A 273 34.29 -14.21 -29.40
C PHE A 273 33.83 -14.23 -27.93
N SER A 274 32.60 -13.80 -27.64
CA SER A 274 31.95 -13.89 -26.34
C SER A 274 31.79 -15.33 -25.86
N ASN A 275 31.49 -15.46 -24.57
CA ASN A 275 31.24 -16.74 -23.91
C ASN A 275 29.76 -16.85 -23.49
N GLU A 276 29.41 -17.93 -22.83
CA GLU A 276 28.05 -18.31 -22.43
C GLU A 276 27.39 -17.25 -21.54
N TYR A 277 28.18 -16.50 -20.76
CA TYR A 277 27.68 -15.43 -19.90
C TYR A 277 27.26 -14.17 -20.65
N MET A 278 27.69 -14.01 -21.91
CA MET A 278 27.52 -12.75 -22.65
C MET A 278 26.81 -12.91 -24.00
N VAL A 279 26.92 -14.07 -24.63
CA VAL A 279 26.46 -14.30 -26.01
C VAL A 279 24.99 -13.95 -26.21
N PHE A 280 24.13 -14.27 -25.25
CA PHE A 280 22.69 -13.99 -25.35
C PHE A 280 22.37 -12.49 -25.31
N TYR A 281 23.17 -11.67 -24.62
CA TYR A 281 23.01 -10.22 -24.70
C TYR A 281 23.41 -9.67 -26.08
N THR A 282 24.47 -10.23 -26.69
CA THR A 282 24.85 -9.90 -28.07
C THR A 282 23.72 -10.26 -29.05
N LEU A 283 23.13 -11.45 -28.92
CA LEU A 283 22.07 -11.93 -29.80
C LEU A 283 20.78 -11.10 -29.68
N ASP A 284 20.37 -10.68 -28.48
CA ASP A 284 19.18 -9.83 -28.33
C ASP A 284 19.35 -8.46 -29.01
N LEU A 285 20.55 -7.88 -28.92
CA LEU A 285 20.84 -6.61 -29.58
C LEU A 285 20.94 -6.77 -31.10
N LEU A 286 21.54 -7.86 -31.58
CA LEU A 286 21.54 -8.19 -33.01
C LEU A 286 20.11 -8.37 -33.53
N LEU A 287 19.26 -9.11 -32.81
CA LEU A 287 17.83 -9.27 -33.13
C LEU A 287 17.12 -7.92 -33.26
N SER A 288 17.43 -6.99 -32.36
CA SER A 288 16.88 -5.64 -32.41
C SER A 288 17.25 -4.91 -33.71
N TRP A 289 18.51 -5.02 -34.13
CA TRP A 289 18.97 -4.42 -35.38
C TRP A 289 18.32 -5.08 -36.61
N LEU A 290 18.23 -6.42 -36.62
CA LEU A 290 17.54 -7.16 -37.68
C LEU A 290 16.07 -6.71 -37.82
N LYS A 291 15.35 -6.57 -36.71
CA LYS A 291 13.96 -6.08 -36.70
C LYS A 291 13.82 -4.65 -37.19
N ASP A 292 14.80 -3.79 -36.92
CA ASP A 292 14.78 -2.42 -37.40
C ASP A 292 14.90 -2.35 -38.94
N ILE A 293 15.65 -3.27 -39.56
CA ILE A 293 15.71 -3.41 -41.03
C ILE A 293 14.33 -3.78 -41.59
N VAL A 294 13.68 -4.80 -41.02
CA VAL A 294 12.34 -5.22 -41.47
C VAL A 294 11.30 -4.11 -41.30
N LYS A 295 11.50 -3.20 -40.34
CA LYS A 295 10.67 -1.99 -40.15
C LYS A 295 11.01 -0.84 -41.11
N GLY A 296 11.94 -1.04 -42.04
CA GLY A 296 12.26 -0.09 -43.11
C GLY A 296 13.54 0.71 -42.91
N LYS A 297 14.41 0.40 -41.91
CA LYS A 297 15.76 0.96 -41.90
C LYS A 297 16.60 0.31 -43.00
N SER A 298 17.50 1.08 -43.61
CA SER A 298 18.39 0.54 -44.64
C SER A 298 19.42 -0.38 -44.00
N ILE A 299 19.65 -1.54 -44.62
CA ILE A 299 20.69 -2.49 -44.19
C ILE A 299 22.05 -1.81 -44.19
N GLN A 300 22.32 -0.92 -45.15
CA GLN A 300 23.62 -0.28 -45.36
C GLN A 300 23.84 0.98 -44.52
N ASP A 301 22.90 1.34 -43.64
CA ASP A 301 23.09 2.48 -42.74
C ASP A 301 24.26 2.21 -41.79
N PRO A 302 25.21 3.15 -41.61
CA PRO A 302 26.31 2.99 -40.68
C PRO A 302 25.79 2.73 -39.26
N PHE A 303 26.22 1.62 -38.65
CA PHE A 303 25.85 1.27 -37.29
C PHE A 303 26.96 1.64 -36.31
N LYS A 304 26.65 2.52 -35.36
CA LYS A 304 27.54 2.86 -34.25
C LYS A 304 26.73 3.33 -33.06
N TYR A 305 27.11 2.90 -31.86
CA TYR A 305 26.47 3.40 -30.65
C TYR A 305 26.80 4.88 -30.40
N SER A 306 25.82 5.64 -29.90
CA SER A 306 26.03 7.02 -29.46
C SER A 306 26.96 7.09 -28.25
N VAL A 307 27.63 8.23 -28.06
CA VAL A 307 28.36 8.50 -26.82
C VAL A 307 27.33 8.77 -25.72
N TRP A 308 26.98 7.74 -24.96
CA TRP A 308 25.89 7.82 -23.98
C TRP A 308 26.10 8.88 -22.90
N GLU A 309 27.35 9.13 -22.49
CA GLU A 309 27.65 10.17 -21.50
C GLU A 309 27.29 11.57 -22.03
N ASP A 310 27.62 11.87 -23.28
CA ASP A 310 27.28 13.14 -23.91
C ASP A 310 25.76 13.31 -24.00
N LEU A 311 25.06 12.26 -24.41
CA LEU A 311 23.59 12.27 -24.51
C LEU A 311 22.91 12.47 -23.15
N LEU A 312 23.42 11.82 -22.10
CA LEU A 312 22.95 12.00 -20.73
C LEU A 312 23.18 13.42 -20.23
N ASN A 313 24.40 13.95 -20.42
CA ASN A 313 24.77 15.30 -20.01
C ASN A 313 23.94 16.37 -20.75
N GLN A 314 23.73 16.19 -22.05
CA GLN A 314 22.85 17.04 -22.83
C GLN A 314 21.44 17.08 -22.22
N LYS A 315 20.89 15.90 -21.88
CA LYS A 315 19.54 15.83 -21.31
C LYS A 315 19.43 16.47 -19.93
N ILE A 316 20.45 16.34 -19.10
CA ILE A 316 20.53 17.03 -17.79
C ILE A 316 20.59 18.55 -17.99
N ASN A 317 21.40 19.03 -18.93
CA ASN A 317 21.48 20.47 -19.23
C ASN A 317 20.14 21.04 -19.75
N GLU A 318 19.44 20.30 -20.61
CA GLU A 318 18.07 20.66 -21.04
C GLU A 318 17.08 20.71 -19.86
N ALA A 319 17.23 19.81 -18.89
CA ALA A 319 16.40 19.78 -17.68
C ALA A 319 16.69 20.98 -16.77
N GLU A 320 17.97 21.33 -16.62
CA GLU A 320 18.43 22.47 -15.83
C GLU A 320 17.92 23.81 -16.37
N GLN A 321 17.98 24.02 -17.70
CA GLN A 321 17.44 25.23 -18.32
C GLN A 321 15.94 25.40 -18.09
N GLU A 322 15.17 24.31 -18.23
CA GLU A 322 13.73 24.32 -17.98
C GLU A 322 13.43 24.58 -16.49
N PHE A 323 14.17 23.92 -15.59
CA PHE A 323 14.09 24.16 -14.15
C PHE A 323 14.33 25.63 -13.78
N GLN A 324 15.39 26.26 -14.30
CA GLN A 324 15.73 27.67 -14.04
C GLN A 324 14.62 28.63 -14.48
N SER A 325 13.97 28.35 -15.61
CA SER A 325 12.85 29.17 -16.10
C SER A 325 11.65 29.13 -15.14
N ILE A 326 11.38 27.97 -14.54
CA ILE A 326 10.26 27.78 -13.60
C ILE A 326 10.57 28.40 -12.24
N THR A 327 11.77 28.17 -11.71
CA THR A 327 12.15 28.71 -10.39
C THR A 327 12.26 30.22 -10.37
N LYS A 328 12.64 30.84 -11.49
CA LYS A 328 12.57 32.30 -11.63
C LYS A 328 11.17 32.83 -11.37
N VAL A 329 10.13 32.22 -11.97
CA VAL A 329 8.73 32.63 -11.76
C VAL A 329 8.31 32.43 -10.29
N ILE A 330 8.67 31.31 -9.69
CA ILE A 330 8.35 31.01 -8.29
C ILE A 330 9.05 32.01 -7.35
N GLY A 331 10.34 32.27 -7.56
CA GLY A 331 11.14 33.21 -6.78
C GLY A 331 10.63 34.65 -6.90
N ASP A 332 10.38 35.11 -8.13
CA ASP A 332 9.83 36.44 -8.40
C ASP A 332 8.50 36.64 -7.67
N PHE A 333 7.63 35.62 -7.60
CA PHE A 333 6.39 35.68 -6.83
C PHE A 333 6.63 35.68 -5.31
N ALA A 334 7.49 34.79 -4.83
CA ALA A 334 7.71 34.55 -3.40
C ALA A 334 8.39 35.72 -2.68
N PHE A 335 9.31 36.41 -3.37
CA PHE A 335 10.06 37.55 -2.81
C PHE A 335 9.49 38.92 -3.22
N ASN A 336 8.37 38.96 -3.94
CA ASN A 336 7.69 40.22 -4.27
C ASN A 336 7.11 40.86 -2.99
N ARG A 337 7.63 42.06 -2.65
CA ARG A 337 7.21 42.83 -1.47
C ARG A 337 5.73 43.24 -1.47
N ALA A 338 5.08 43.24 -2.63
CA ALA A 338 3.65 43.52 -2.75
C ALA A 338 2.77 42.36 -2.24
N ASN A 339 3.29 41.13 -2.19
CA ASN A 339 2.54 39.96 -1.78
C ASN A 339 2.54 39.81 -0.24
N SER A 340 1.35 39.55 0.33
CA SER A 340 1.26 39.24 1.77
C SER A 340 1.85 37.86 2.09
N LYS A 341 2.35 37.68 3.32
CA LYS A 341 2.83 36.37 3.82
C LYS A 341 1.81 35.24 3.63
N LYS A 342 0.51 35.52 3.75
CA LYS A 342 -0.56 34.52 3.54
C LYS A 342 -0.68 34.11 2.07
N VAL A 343 -0.58 35.07 1.15
CA VAL A 343 -0.62 34.84 -0.30
C VAL A 343 0.60 34.02 -0.73
N ILE A 344 1.80 34.41 -0.29
CA ILE A 344 3.04 33.69 -0.57
C ILE A 344 2.94 32.23 -0.07
N ARG A 345 2.45 32.04 1.16
CA ARG A 345 2.28 30.71 1.75
C ARG A 345 1.39 29.81 0.90
N ASN A 346 0.23 30.32 0.49
CA ASN A 346 -0.72 29.55 -0.30
C ASN A 346 -0.18 29.23 -1.69
N TYR A 347 0.49 30.19 -2.33
CA TYR A 347 1.12 29.97 -3.63
C TYR A 347 2.18 28.87 -3.58
N LEU A 348 3.15 28.97 -2.65
CA LEU A 348 4.21 27.96 -2.53
C LEU A 348 3.66 26.57 -2.20
N ARG A 349 2.63 26.48 -1.34
CA ARG A 349 1.95 25.20 -1.07
C ARG A 349 1.28 24.63 -2.31
N ASN A 350 0.55 25.46 -3.07
CA ASN A 350 -0.11 25.00 -4.29
C ASN A 350 0.92 24.51 -5.33
N GLU A 351 2.05 25.20 -5.50
CA GLU A 351 3.12 24.75 -6.39
C GLU A 351 3.79 23.46 -5.91
N PHE A 352 3.91 23.28 -4.59
CA PHE A 352 4.44 22.05 -4.00
C PHE A 352 3.48 20.87 -4.17
N GLU A 353 2.18 21.08 -3.95
CA GLU A 353 1.13 20.06 -4.15
C GLU A 353 1.10 19.57 -5.60
N LYS A 354 1.30 20.46 -6.59
CA LYS A 354 1.47 20.06 -7.98
C LYS A 354 2.65 19.10 -8.18
N GLN A 355 3.76 19.26 -7.43
CA GLN A 355 4.88 18.33 -7.52
C GLN A 355 4.58 17.00 -6.82
N ILE A 356 3.86 17.03 -5.69
CA ILE A 356 3.36 15.82 -5.02
C ILE A 356 2.48 15.00 -5.98
N ASP A 357 1.54 15.65 -6.68
CA ASP A 357 0.67 15.00 -7.65
C ASP A 357 1.44 14.38 -8.82
N LYS A 358 2.44 15.09 -9.36
CA LYS A 358 3.32 14.56 -10.40
C LYS A 358 4.10 13.35 -9.88
N TYR A 359 4.65 13.44 -8.66
CA TYR A 359 5.42 12.36 -8.04
C TYR A 359 4.57 11.11 -7.85
N ASN A 360 3.32 11.27 -7.41
CA ASN A 360 2.39 10.17 -7.19
C ASN A 360 1.96 9.46 -8.48
N LYS A 361 2.06 10.13 -9.64
CA LYS A 361 1.81 9.52 -10.96
C LYS A 361 3.00 8.70 -11.48
N ILE A 362 4.19 8.85 -10.89
CA ILE A 362 5.39 8.11 -11.31
C ILE A 362 5.38 6.71 -10.69
N LYS A 363 5.28 5.68 -11.54
CA LYS A 363 5.28 4.27 -11.12
C LYS A 363 6.65 3.78 -10.63
N LYS A 364 7.73 4.12 -11.35
CA LYS A 364 9.11 3.70 -11.05
C LYS A 364 9.89 4.88 -10.48
N LYS A 365 10.12 4.88 -9.16
CA LYS A 365 10.69 6.00 -8.38
C LYS A 365 12.21 5.87 -8.15
N GLU A 366 12.82 4.80 -8.65
CA GLU A 366 14.25 4.49 -8.46
C GLU A 366 15.15 5.56 -9.08
N VAL A 367 14.69 6.23 -10.13
CA VAL A 367 15.44 7.32 -10.80
C VAL A 367 15.79 8.46 -9.84
N PHE A 368 14.96 8.76 -8.84
CA PHE A 368 15.24 9.80 -7.84
C PHE A 368 16.44 9.45 -6.95
N TYR A 369 16.74 8.17 -6.77
CA TYR A 369 17.94 7.74 -6.06
C TYR A 369 19.20 8.09 -6.86
N LEU A 370 19.15 7.86 -8.18
CA LEU A 370 20.29 8.07 -9.08
C LEU A 370 20.61 9.55 -9.31
N LEU A 371 19.64 10.44 -9.07
CA LEU A 371 19.79 11.89 -9.16
C LEU A 371 20.53 12.55 -7.97
N ARG A 372 21.16 11.77 -7.09
CA ARG A 372 22.02 12.32 -6.03
C ARG A 372 23.40 12.65 -6.59
N ASP A 373 24.03 13.69 -6.05
CA ASP A 373 25.36 14.11 -6.47
C ASP A 373 26.39 12.99 -6.34
N GLU A 374 26.32 12.21 -5.25
CA GLU A 374 27.21 11.05 -5.04
C GLU A 374 26.97 9.88 -6.02
N ASN A 375 25.85 9.87 -6.73
CA ASN A 375 25.41 8.77 -7.59
C ASN A 375 25.62 9.04 -9.09
N LYS A 376 26.44 10.03 -9.47
CA LYS A 376 26.72 10.36 -10.88
C LYS A 376 27.21 9.16 -11.70
N ASN A 377 28.19 8.41 -11.19
CA ASN A 377 28.71 7.23 -11.88
C ASN A 377 27.66 6.11 -12.00
N PRO A 378 26.95 5.72 -10.92
CA PRO A 378 25.79 4.84 -11.01
C PRO A 378 24.73 5.27 -12.02
N LEU A 379 24.41 6.58 -12.11
CA LEU A 379 23.45 7.10 -13.08
C LEU A 379 23.92 6.89 -14.52
N ILE A 380 25.21 7.11 -14.79
CA ILE A 380 25.81 6.85 -16.11
C ILE A 380 25.72 5.36 -16.44
N SER A 381 26.14 4.47 -15.53
CA SER A 381 26.06 3.02 -15.75
C SER A 381 24.63 2.55 -15.97
N ASP A 382 23.67 3.01 -15.15
CA ASP A 382 22.25 2.67 -15.30
C ASP A 382 21.69 3.18 -16.64
N PHE A 383 22.06 4.40 -17.05
CA PHE A 383 21.67 4.92 -18.36
C PHE A 383 22.22 4.06 -19.50
N LYS A 384 23.51 3.72 -19.48
CA LYS A 384 24.14 2.89 -20.52
C LYS A 384 23.45 1.52 -20.63
N ILE A 385 23.18 0.89 -19.50
CA ILE A 385 22.45 -0.39 -19.44
C ILE A 385 21.05 -0.26 -20.05
N ASN A 386 20.27 0.75 -19.64
CA ASN A 386 18.91 0.94 -20.11
C ASN A 386 18.84 1.39 -21.58
N ALA A 387 19.84 2.13 -22.05
CA ALA A 387 19.96 2.56 -23.43
C ALA A 387 20.29 1.36 -24.33
N LEU A 388 21.25 0.52 -23.91
CA LEU A 388 21.70 -0.62 -24.68
C LEU A 388 20.70 -1.79 -24.62
N PHE A 389 20.49 -2.37 -23.45
CA PHE A 389 19.77 -3.64 -23.30
C PHE A 389 18.25 -3.47 -23.24
N ASN A 390 17.77 -2.43 -22.55
CA ASN A 390 16.32 -2.25 -22.33
C ASN A 390 15.63 -1.45 -23.45
N LYS A 391 16.35 -1.13 -24.54
CA LYS A 391 15.87 -0.42 -25.75
C LYS A 391 15.03 0.81 -25.38
N GLY A 392 15.41 1.44 -24.27
CA GLY A 392 14.58 2.37 -23.52
C GLY A 392 15.07 3.80 -23.56
N GLU A 393 16.15 4.11 -24.31
CA GLU A 393 16.88 5.38 -24.27
C GLU A 393 15.97 6.61 -24.22
N LYS A 394 15.12 6.82 -25.25
CA LYS A 394 14.20 7.98 -25.30
C LYS A 394 13.24 8.04 -24.12
N LYS A 395 12.68 6.89 -23.72
CA LYS A 395 11.73 6.78 -22.61
C LYS A 395 12.43 7.02 -21.27
N TYR A 396 13.66 6.54 -21.12
CA TYR A 396 14.51 6.72 -19.96
C TYR A 396 14.90 8.20 -19.81
N LEU A 397 15.46 8.80 -20.86
CA LEU A 397 15.85 10.22 -20.88
C LEU A 397 14.67 11.15 -20.60
N LYS A 398 13.48 10.84 -21.11
CA LYS A 398 12.25 11.57 -20.77
C LYS A 398 11.94 11.49 -19.28
N LYS A 399 11.91 10.27 -18.71
CA LYS A 399 11.65 10.07 -17.28
C LYS A 399 12.70 10.72 -16.38
N LEU A 400 13.97 10.65 -16.78
CA LEU A 400 15.08 11.28 -16.07
C LEU A 400 14.88 12.80 -16.03
N LYS A 401 14.59 13.43 -17.17
CA LYS A 401 14.31 14.86 -17.25
C LYS A 401 13.11 15.25 -16.37
N GLU A 402 12.01 14.50 -16.44
CA GLU A 402 10.81 14.73 -15.62
C GLU A 402 11.12 14.63 -14.11
N ALA A 403 11.88 13.61 -13.71
CA ALA A 403 12.28 13.40 -12.32
C ALA A 403 13.24 14.50 -11.82
N TYR A 404 14.22 14.89 -12.64
CA TYR A 404 15.18 15.96 -12.33
C TYR A 404 14.46 17.28 -12.06
N ILE A 405 13.57 17.70 -12.96
CA ILE A 405 12.81 18.95 -12.84
C ILE A 405 11.94 18.91 -11.58
N LEU A 406 11.21 17.80 -11.36
CA LEU A 406 10.35 17.64 -10.19
C LEU A 406 11.15 17.74 -8.88
N GLN A 407 12.25 17.01 -8.77
CA GLN A 407 13.09 16.99 -7.57
C GLN A 407 13.61 18.38 -7.25
N ASN A 408 14.17 19.06 -8.24
CA ASN A 408 14.79 20.37 -8.05
C ASN A 408 13.76 21.47 -7.76
N ILE A 409 12.59 21.47 -8.42
CA ILE A 409 11.49 22.38 -8.06
C ILE A 409 11.03 22.13 -6.62
N SER A 410 10.89 20.86 -6.21
CA SER A 410 10.44 20.52 -4.85
C SER A 410 11.41 21.02 -3.79
N TRP A 411 12.72 20.86 -3.99
CA TRP A 411 13.74 21.42 -3.11
C TRP A 411 13.74 22.93 -3.10
N TYR A 412 13.65 23.57 -4.27
CA TYR A 412 13.59 25.02 -4.38
C TYR A 412 12.42 25.61 -3.58
N ILE A 413 11.21 25.06 -3.74
CA ILE A 413 10.04 25.52 -2.97
C ILE A 413 10.25 25.28 -1.47
N SER A 414 10.80 24.13 -1.08
CA SER A 414 11.06 23.78 0.33
C SER A 414 12.04 24.73 1.01
N VAL A 415 13.15 25.05 0.35
CA VAL A 415 14.15 25.99 0.86
C VAL A 415 13.56 27.39 1.01
N ASN A 416 12.91 27.90 -0.03
CA ASN A 416 12.30 29.24 0.01
C ASN A 416 11.18 29.35 1.05
N TYR A 417 10.36 28.30 1.20
CA TYR A 417 9.32 28.29 2.22
C TYR A 417 9.92 28.36 3.63
N ASN A 418 10.97 27.58 3.90
CA ASN A 418 11.64 27.56 5.19
C ASN A 418 12.28 28.92 5.51
N GLU A 419 12.92 29.54 4.52
CA GLU A 419 13.53 30.87 4.65
C GLU A 419 12.49 31.97 4.94
N ILE A 420 11.37 31.99 4.20
CA ILE A 420 10.35 33.05 4.32
C ILE A 420 9.56 32.96 5.63
N PHE A 421 9.30 31.74 6.13
CA PHE A 421 8.40 31.51 7.27
C PHE A 421 9.09 31.10 8.56
N ASP A 422 10.41 30.88 8.55
CA ASP A 422 11.18 30.35 9.70
C ASP A 422 10.53 29.08 10.27
N THR A 423 10.26 28.13 9.37
CA THR A 423 9.68 26.83 9.70
C THR A 423 10.51 25.71 9.10
N ARG A 424 10.47 24.53 9.72
CA ARG A 424 11.16 23.33 9.19
C ARG A 424 10.34 22.53 8.18
N THR A 425 9.04 22.80 8.07
CA THR A 425 8.11 22.04 7.22
C THR A 425 6.97 22.93 6.72
N MET A 426 6.46 22.66 5.52
CA MET A 426 5.36 23.39 4.90
C MET A 426 4.00 23.13 5.54
N TYR A 427 3.75 21.89 5.95
CA TYR A 427 2.43 21.42 6.39
C TYR A 427 2.33 21.18 7.90
N PHE A 428 3.47 21.00 8.58
CA PHE A 428 3.46 20.44 9.92
C PHE A 428 3.86 21.48 10.97
N LYS A 429 3.11 21.49 12.08
CA LYS A 429 3.52 22.15 13.33
C LYS A 429 3.65 21.04 14.37
N ARG A 430 4.88 20.57 14.64
CA ARG A 430 5.27 19.66 15.74
C ARG A 430 4.55 18.29 15.90
N ASP A 431 3.46 17.99 15.19
CA ASP A 431 2.71 16.70 15.30
C ASP A 431 3.12 15.67 14.24
N ALA A 432 4.33 15.15 14.35
CA ALA A 432 4.88 14.14 13.43
C ALA A 432 4.41 12.69 13.72
N ALA A 433 3.57 12.45 14.75
CA ALA A 433 3.26 11.12 15.27
C ALA A 433 1.84 10.60 14.93
N SER A 434 1.10 11.27 14.04
CA SER A 434 -0.29 10.90 13.69
C SER A 434 -0.41 9.47 13.15
N HIS A 435 0.60 8.96 12.46
CA HIS A 435 0.63 7.59 11.93
C HIS A 435 0.67 6.52 13.04
N THR A 436 1.51 6.70 14.07
CA THR A 436 1.58 5.80 15.23
C THR A 436 0.25 5.77 15.97
N MET A 437 -0.43 6.92 16.02
CA MET A 437 -1.76 7.02 16.63
C MET A 437 -2.80 6.29 15.82
N ILE A 438 -2.86 6.50 14.51
CA ILE A 438 -3.80 5.79 13.63
C ILE A 438 -3.56 4.29 13.71
N LEU A 439 -2.30 3.82 13.69
CA LEU A 439 -1.98 2.40 13.85
C LEU A 439 -2.53 1.86 15.19
N SER A 440 -2.26 2.56 16.29
CA SER A 440 -2.75 2.18 17.62
C SER A 440 -4.27 2.19 17.74
N LEU A 441 -4.95 3.16 17.14
CA LEU A 441 -6.41 3.25 17.15
C LEU A 441 -7.03 2.17 16.27
N THR A 442 -6.49 1.96 15.07
CA THR A 442 -6.97 0.91 14.14
C THR A 442 -6.85 -0.46 14.75
N ASN A 443 -5.76 -0.69 15.51
CA ASN A 443 -5.65 -1.85 16.37
C ASN A 443 -6.86 -1.93 17.30
N GLN A 444 -7.13 -0.91 18.12
CA GLN A 444 -8.27 -0.95 19.06
C GLN A 444 -9.65 -1.26 18.43
N MET A 445 -9.83 -1.09 17.10
CA MET A 445 -11.01 -1.47 16.33
C MET A 445 -11.06 -2.98 16.01
N VAL A 446 -11.58 -3.34 14.83
CA VAL A 446 -11.59 -4.70 14.29
C VAL A 446 -10.65 -4.75 13.09
N LEU A 447 -9.44 -5.26 13.32
CA LEU A 447 -8.44 -5.43 12.27
C LEU A 447 -8.64 -6.76 11.54
N ASP A 448 -8.67 -6.73 10.22
CA ASP A 448 -8.69 -7.90 9.35
C ASP A 448 -7.41 -7.99 8.50
N LYS A 449 -7.28 -9.08 7.71
CA LYS A 449 -6.11 -9.32 6.87
C LYS A 449 -5.86 -8.18 5.89
N GLU A 450 -6.91 -7.67 5.24
CA GLU A 450 -6.79 -6.61 4.23
C GLU A 450 -6.30 -5.29 4.85
N LEU A 451 -6.94 -4.81 5.92
CA LEU A 451 -6.52 -3.59 6.62
C LEU A 451 -5.12 -3.72 7.22
N SER A 452 -4.77 -4.91 7.73
CA SER A 452 -3.42 -5.17 8.26
C SER A 452 -2.35 -5.04 7.18
N ILE A 453 -2.61 -5.61 5.99
CA ILE A 453 -1.71 -5.50 4.84
C ILE A 453 -1.62 -4.04 4.40
N GLU A 454 -2.75 -3.33 4.29
CA GLU A 454 -2.78 -1.93 3.84
C GLU A 454 -1.99 -0.98 4.79
N LEU A 455 -2.12 -1.16 6.11
CA LEU A 455 -1.33 -0.42 7.12
C LEU A 455 0.17 -0.67 6.97
N GLU A 456 0.54 -1.93 6.78
CA GLU A 456 1.93 -2.35 6.62
C GLU A 456 2.54 -1.82 5.33
N GLU A 457 1.86 -1.98 4.21
CA GLU A 457 2.27 -1.45 2.92
C GLU A 457 2.43 0.07 2.96
N ALA A 458 1.53 0.78 3.64
CA ALA A 458 1.63 2.23 3.79
C ALA A 458 2.90 2.64 4.57
N MET A 459 3.24 1.94 5.66
CA MET A 459 4.47 2.19 6.42
C MET A 459 5.73 1.81 5.63
N ASN A 460 5.73 0.61 5.04
CA ASN A 460 6.84 0.09 4.25
C ASN A 460 7.13 0.99 3.04
N ALA A 461 6.09 1.46 2.35
CA ALA A 461 6.21 2.42 1.26
C ALA A 461 6.79 3.75 1.74
N PHE A 462 6.32 4.28 2.89
CA PHE A 462 6.87 5.52 3.45
C PHE A 462 8.36 5.38 3.78
N LEU A 463 8.75 4.34 4.51
CA LEU A 463 10.16 4.10 4.85
C LEU A 463 11.01 3.90 3.61
N LYS A 464 10.56 3.05 2.67
CA LYS A 464 11.26 2.81 1.41
C LYS A 464 11.47 4.11 0.65
N GLU A 465 10.40 4.88 0.40
CA GLU A 465 10.48 6.11 -0.39
C GLU A 465 11.31 7.20 0.28
N MET A 466 11.22 7.34 1.61
CA MET A 466 12.01 8.30 2.38
C MET A 466 13.51 8.03 2.27
N PHE A 467 13.93 6.77 2.22
CA PHE A 467 15.35 6.42 2.08
C PHE A 467 15.81 6.34 0.62
N SER A 468 14.92 5.92 -0.29
CA SER A 468 15.26 5.65 -1.67
C SER A 468 15.11 6.85 -2.59
N THR A 469 14.37 7.89 -2.21
CA THR A 469 14.21 9.08 -3.05
C THR A 469 14.91 10.28 -2.44
N SER A 470 15.36 11.18 -3.29
CA SER A 470 16.14 12.37 -2.90
C SER A 470 15.24 13.59 -2.86
N LEU A 471 14.05 13.43 -2.29
CA LEU A 471 12.99 14.42 -2.26
C LEU A 471 12.85 15.05 -0.85
N PRO A 472 12.26 16.25 -0.75
CA PRO A 472 11.97 16.85 0.55
C PRO A 472 11.07 15.96 1.40
N LEU A 473 11.36 15.86 2.70
CA LEU A 473 10.58 15.06 3.67
C LEU A 473 9.08 15.38 3.66
N ASP A 474 8.72 16.62 3.35
CA ASP A 474 7.33 17.07 3.30
C ASP A 474 6.49 16.32 2.25
N ILE A 475 7.08 15.89 1.13
CA ILE A 475 6.38 15.05 0.13
C ILE A 475 6.00 13.71 0.76
N HIS A 476 6.94 13.07 1.46
CA HIS A 476 6.73 11.77 2.08
C HIS A 476 5.72 11.84 3.21
N PHE A 477 5.82 12.85 4.08
CA PHE A 477 4.87 13.03 5.17
C PHE A 477 3.46 13.36 4.68
N TYR A 478 3.31 14.18 3.64
CA TYR A 478 2.01 14.47 3.04
C TYR A 478 1.37 13.17 2.53
N ASN A 479 2.08 12.43 1.68
CA ASN A 479 1.59 11.18 1.10
C ASN A 479 1.26 10.12 2.15
N HIS A 480 2.13 9.97 3.15
CA HIS A 480 1.92 9.01 4.24
C HIS A 480 0.68 9.36 5.06
N ARG A 481 0.48 10.64 5.39
CA ARG A 481 -0.69 11.11 6.14
C ARG A 481 -1.98 10.90 5.36
N GLU A 482 -1.99 11.20 4.06
CA GLU A 482 -3.17 10.97 3.22
C GLU A 482 -3.55 9.49 3.19
N LYS A 483 -2.58 8.60 2.99
CA LYS A 483 -2.80 7.14 3.05
C LYS A 483 -3.36 6.70 4.39
N TYR A 484 -2.70 7.09 5.49
CA TYR A 484 -3.14 6.71 6.84
C TYR A 484 -4.51 7.28 7.21
N SER A 485 -4.85 8.48 6.74
CA SER A 485 -6.18 9.06 6.96
C SER A 485 -7.27 8.22 6.31
N ARG A 486 -7.06 7.79 5.06
CA ARG A 486 -8.00 6.91 4.35
C ARG A 486 -8.14 5.55 5.03
N ILE A 487 -7.03 4.97 5.50
CA ILE A 487 -7.06 3.71 6.26
C ILE A 487 -7.86 3.88 7.55
N PHE A 488 -7.68 4.97 8.28
CA PHE A 488 -8.45 5.27 9.48
C PHE A 488 -9.96 5.38 9.17
N GLU A 489 -10.35 6.14 8.14
CA GLU A 489 -11.74 6.28 7.71
C GLU A 489 -12.37 4.93 7.32
N LYS A 490 -11.65 4.12 6.56
CA LYS A 490 -12.04 2.75 6.19
C LYS A 490 -12.21 1.87 7.44
N SER A 491 -11.33 2.00 8.41
CA SER A 491 -11.38 1.24 9.67
C SER A 491 -12.59 1.63 10.52
N ILE A 492 -12.91 2.92 10.61
CA ILE A 492 -14.14 3.42 11.27
C ILE A 492 -15.39 2.87 10.58
N SER A 493 -15.45 2.95 9.24
CA SER A 493 -16.59 2.45 8.48
C SER A 493 -16.81 0.94 8.67
N ARG A 494 -15.73 0.15 8.69
CA ARG A 494 -15.82 -1.29 9.00
C ARG A 494 -16.27 -1.54 10.43
N LEU A 495 -15.71 -0.81 11.39
CA LEU A 495 -16.13 -0.94 12.79
C LEU A 495 -17.61 -0.63 12.96
N GLN A 496 -18.14 0.40 12.30
CA GLN A 496 -19.57 0.71 12.32
C GLN A 496 -20.40 -0.48 11.85
N GLY A 497 -20.07 -1.05 10.69
CA GLY A 497 -20.78 -2.23 10.17
C GLY A 497 -20.69 -3.46 11.10
N VAL A 498 -19.58 -3.64 11.82
CA VAL A 498 -19.48 -4.69 12.84
C VAL A 498 -20.35 -4.37 14.06
N LEU A 499 -20.33 -3.13 14.55
CA LEU A 499 -21.11 -2.69 15.70
C LEU A 499 -22.63 -2.76 15.45
N ASP A 500 -23.08 -2.59 14.21
CA ASP A 500 -24.50 -2.71 13.84
C ASP A 500 -25.02 -4.15 13.95
N ASN A 501 -24.13 -5.14 13.79
CA ASN A 501 -24.46 -6.57 13.81
C ASN A 501 -24.02 -7.29 15.10
N ALA A 502 -23.27 -6.62 15.98
CA ALA A 502 -22.73 -7.21 17.19
C ALA A 502 -23.81 -7.42 18.27
N GLU A 503 -23.66 -8.48 19.06
CA GLU A 503 -24.53 -8.74 20.21
C GLU A 503 -24.58 -7.54 21.17
N PRO A 504 -25.76 -7.06 21.60
CA PRO A 504 -25.91 -5.79 22.31
C PRO A 504 -25.03 -5.65 23.56
N ASN A 505 -24.92 -6.72 24.36
CA ASN A 505 -24.08 -6.71 25.56
C ASN A 505 -22.59 -6.60 25.22
N ASN A 506 -22.15 -7.27 24.16
CA ASN A 506 -20.76 -7.22 23.72
C ASN A 506 -20.41 -5.86 23.12
N LYS A 507 -21.34 -5.26 22.35
CA LYS A 507 -21.25 -3.89 21.83
C LYS A 507 -21.02 -2.91 22.97
N VAL A 508 -21.85 -2.96 24.01
CA VAL A 508 -21.74 -2.09 25.20
C VAL A 508 -20.40 -2.26 25.90
N LEU A 509 -19.98 -3.50 26.16
CA LEU A 509 -18.72 -3.79 26.85
C LEU A 509 -17.51 -3.27 26.06
N TYR A 510 -17.49 -3.48 24.74
CA TYR A 510 -16.45 -2.95 23.87
C TYR A 510 -16.38 -1.42 23.91
N ILE A 511 -17.50 -0.74 23.68
CA ILE A 511 -17.57 0.73 23.63
C ILE A 511 -17.11 1.34 24.97
N GLN A 512 -17.63 0.82 26.09
CA GLN A 512 -17.26 1.31 27.42
C GLN A 512 -15.77 1.10 27.70
N SER A 513 -15.22 -0.06 27.31
CA SER A 513 -13.79 -0.36 27.48
C SER A 513 -12.92 0.61 26.68
N ARG A 514 -13.23 0.84 25.40
CA ARG A 514 -12.44 1.73 24.53
C ARG A 514 -12.57 3.20 24.91
N LEU A 515 -13.76 3.68 25.28
CA LEU A 515 -13.95 5.03 25.81
C LEU A 515 -13.14 5.28 27.09
N LYS A 516 -13.10 4.29 28.00
CA LYS A 516 -12.31 4.37 29.23
C LYS A 516 -10.81 4.49 28.93
N GLU A 517 -10.29 3.69 27.99
CA GLU A 517 -8.89 3.75 27.56
C GLU A 517 -8.52 5.11 26.95
N LEU A 518 -9.36 5.64 26.06
CA LEU A 518 -9.16 6.96 25.44
C LEU A 518 -9.14 8.09 26.47
N ARG A 519 -10.08 8.10 27.43
CA ARG A 519 -10.11 9.09 28.53
C ARG A 519 -8.89 9.00 29.44
N HIS A 520 -8.42 7.78 29.73
CA HIS A 520 -7.22 7.59 30.55
C HIS A 520 -5.95 8.07 29.83
N ARG A 521 -5.88 7.86 28.51
CA ARG A 521 -4.79 8.38 27.66
C ARG A 521 -4.79 9.91 27.65
N GLU A 522 -5.95 10.53 27.46
CA GLU A 522 -6.11 12.00 27.49
C GLU A 522 -5.67 12.59 28.84
N LEU A 523 -6.04 11.95 29.96
CA LEU A 523 -5.59 12.35 31.29
C LEU A 523 -4.06 12.26 31.45
N LYS A 524 -3.44 11.16 31.00
CA LYS A 524 -1.97 11.01 31.02
C LYS A 524 -1.28 12.09 30.19
N PHE A 525 -1.83 12.42 29.02
CA PHE A 525 -1.27 13.44 28.14
C PHE A 525 -1.34 14.83 28.79
N ARG A 526 -2.47 15.20 29.38
CA ARG A 526 -2.63 16.46 30.13
C ARG A 526 -1.61 16.59 31.26
N ILE A 527 -1.43 15.53 32.06
CA ILE A 527 -0.43 15.49 33.14
C ILE A 527 1.01 15.69 32.59
N LEU A 528 1.32 15.16 31.40
CA LEU A 528 2.63 15.33 30.77
C LEU A 528 2.84 16.76 30.25
N VAL A 529 1.81 17.36 29.67
CA VAL A 529 1.80 18.76 29.21
C VAL A 529 1.99 19.71 30.38
N ASP A 530 1.25 19.53 31.48
CA ASP A 530 1.35 20.35 32.69
C ASP A 530 2.77 20.33 33.29
N ARG A 531 3.47 19.20 33.17
CA ARG A 531 4.87 19.04 33.63
C ARG A 531 5.90 19.67 32.69
N LYS A 532 5.55 19.91 31.42
CA LYS A 532 6.47 20.46 30.40
C LYS A 532 5.90 21.77 29.86
N LYS A 533 6.25 22.89 30.50
CA LYS A 533 5.77 24.25 30.15
C LYS A 533 5.95 24.65 28.68
N ASP A 534 6.85 23.98 27.93
CA ASP A 534 7.11 24.23 26.50
C ASP A 534 6.32 23.33 25.54
N PHE A 535 5.55 22.37 26.07
CA PHE A 535 4.67 21.50 25.29
C PHE A 535 3.31 22.21 25.16
N LYS A 536 2.94 22.63 23.95
CA LYS A 536 1.62 23.20 23.71
C LYS A 536 0.62 22.06 23.56
N ASP A 537 -0.43 22.11 24.36
CA ASP A 537 -1.57 21.21 24.26
C ASP A 537 -2.21 21.33 22.87
N LYS A 538 -2.15 20.25 22.10
CA LYS A 538 -2.95 20.07 20.91
C LYS A 538 -3.44 18.64 20.93
N GLU A 539 -4.70 18.50 21.29
CA GLU A 539 -5.39 17.23 21.26
C GLU A 539 -5.37 16.67 19.82
N ASP A 540 -5.00 15.40 19.69
CA ASP A 540 -4.81 14.77 18.40
C ASP A 540 -6.14 14.54 17.67
N LYS A 541 -6.21 14.89 16.39
CA LYS A 541 -7.41 14.77 15.53
C LYS A 541 -8.05 13.37 15.60
N TYR A 542 -7.27 12.30 15.40
CA TYR A 542 -7.81 10.95 15.22
C TYR A 542 -8.33 10.30 16.51
N PRO A 543 -7.63 10.40 17.67
CA PRO A 543 -8.21 10.00 18.95
C PRO A 543 -9.54 10.70 19.26
N ASN A 544 -9.66 11.99 18.95
CA ASN A 544 -10.90 12.74 19.16
C ASN A 544 -12.03 12.23 18.26
N LEU A 545 -11.76 12.05 16.97
CA LEU A 545 -12.75 11.47 16.04
C LEU A 545 -13.21 10.08 16.48
N PHE A 546 -12.30 9.22 16.96
CA PHE A 546 -12.67 7.89 17.45
C PHE A 546 -13.49 7.95 18.75
N LYS A 547 -13.12 8.83 19.67
CA LYS A 547 -13.86 9.08 20.93
C LYS A 547 -15.27 9.60 20.64
N GLU A 548 -15.40 10.55 19.72
CA GLU A 548 -16.68 11.11 19.27
C GLU A 548 -17.57 10.02 18.67
N PHE A 549 -17.03 9.25 17.71
CA PHE A 549 -17.72 8.10 17.12
C PHE A 549 -18.24 7.13 18.19
N LEU A 550 -17.39 6.68 19.12
CA LEU A 550 -17.80 5.77 20.19
C LEU A 550 -18.80 6.40 21.18
N SER A 551 -18.77 7.72 21.37
CA SER A 551 -19.70 8.42 22.25
C SER A 551 -21.10 8.48 21.63
N ILE A 552 -21.18 8.75 20.33
CA ILE A 552 -22.43 8.69 19.55
C ILE A 552 -23.04 7.29 19.64
N GLU A 553 -22.24 6.24 19.39
CA GLU A 553 -22.71 4.85 19.53
C GLU A 553 -23.18 4.53 20.96
N ALA A 554 -22.49 5.03 21.97
CA ALA A 554 -22.89 4.83 23.37
C ALA A 554 -24.22 5.53 23.72
N GLU A 555 -24.45 6.73 23.20
CA GLU A 555 -25.68 7.49 23.40
C GLU A 555 -26.86 6.80 22.71
N PHE A 556 -26.68 6.36 21.46
CA PHE A 556 -27.67 5.58 20.74
C PHE A 556 -28.09 4.31 21.51
N ILE A 557 -27.14 3.59 22.12
CA ILE A 557 -27.46 2.43 22.95
C ILE A 557 -28.24 2.81 24.22
N LYS A 558 -27.89 3.92 24.88
CA LYS A 558 -28.62 4.36 26.09
C LYS A 558 -30.07 4.74 25.77
N GLU A 559 -30.27 5.46 24.67
CA GLU A 559 -31.60 5.86 24.20
C GLU A 559 -32.46 4.65 23.82
N THR A 560 -31.85 3.59 23.26
CA THR A 560 -32.56 2.35 22.91
C THR A 560 -32.81 1.41 24.10
N ILE A 561 -31.90 1.36 25.09
CA ILE A 561 -32.08 0.56 26.32
C ILE A 561 -33.22 1.09 27.20
N GLN A 562 -33.41 2.41 27.27
CA GLN A 562 -34.52 3.01 28.05
C GLN A 562 -35.92 2.63 27.52
N ILE A 563 -36.01 2.00 26.35
CA ILE A 563 -37.25 1.55 25.72
C ILE A 563 -37.62 0.10 26.13
N SER A 564 -36.78 -0.62 26.90
CA SER A 564 -37.02 -2.04 27.28
C SER A 564 -37.15 -2.30 28.79
N PRO A 565 -38.38 -2.57 29.26
CA PRO A 565 -38.60 -3.77 30.07
C PRO A 565 -39.78 -4.57 29.50
N ILE A 566 -39.52 -5.45 28.55
CA ILE A 566 -40.44 -6.55 28.23
C ILE A 566 -39.75 -7.85 28.67
N THR A 567 -40.41 -8.55 29.58
CA THR A 567 -40.06 -9.81 30.21
C THR A 567 -39.67 -10.88 29.18
N PHE A 568 -38.40 -11.32 29.21
CA PHE A 568 -38.02 -12.62 28.68
C PHE A 568 -38.55 -13.70 29.64
N LEU A 569 -39.58 -14.44 29.23
CA LEU A 569 -40.00 -15.68 29.92
C LEU A 569 -38.99 -16.82 29.62
N PRO A 570 -38.88 -17.81 30.53
CA PRO A 570 -37.68 -18.63 30.71
C PRO A 570 -37.48 -19.68 29.62
N ASN A 571 -36.23 -19.78 29.15
CA ASN A 571 -35.78 -20.85 28.27
C ASN A 571 -35.77 -22.20 28.99
N GLN A 572 -36.58 -23.16 28.52
CA GLN A 572 -36.02 -24.44 28.11
C GLN A 572 -36.62 -24.95 26.80
N THR A 573 -35.68 -25.33 25.94
CA THR A 573 -35.71 -26.34 24.87
C THR A 573 -36.33 -26.04 23.50
N LYS A 574 -35.39 -26.12 22.53
CA LYS A 574 -35.46 -26.68 21.17
C LYS A 574 -36.28 -25.92 20.11
N TYR A 575 -35.50 -25.43 19.14
CA TYR A 575 -35.78 -25.31 17.70
C TYR A 575 -37.18 -25.68 17.23
N LEU A 576 -37.88 -24.71 16.64
CA LEU A 576 -38.32 -24.79 15.24
C LEU A 576 -38.89 -23.44 14.79
N SER A 577 -38.59 -23.14 13.53
CA SER A 577 -39.05 -22.05 12.67
C SER A 577 -40.51 -21.69 12.89
N LEU A 578 -40.86 -20.40 12.80
CA LEU A 578 -42.15 -19.92 12.27
C LEU A 578 -42.11 -18.40 12.01
N GLU A 579 -43.06 -18.01 11.16
CA GLU A 579 -43.12 -16.83 10.32
C GLU A 579 -43.30 -15.49 11.03
N VAL A 580 -42.99 -14.45 10.24
CA VAL A 580 -43.19 -13.03 10.47
C VAL A 580 -44.67 -12.71 10.71
N GLU A 581 -44.97 -11.94 11.76
CA GLU A 581 -46.02 -10.91 11.75
C GLU A 581 -45.71 -9.85 12.83
N GLY A 582 -45.70 -8.56 12.44
CA GLY A 582 -45.33 -7.43 13.30
C GLY A 582 -46.48 -6.85 14.11
N ILE A 583 -46.23 -5.73 14.81
CA ILE A 583 -47.13 -4.56 14.95
C ILE A 583 -46.39 -3.43 15.71
N ASP A 584 -46.13 -2.32 15.02
CA ASP A 584 -46.08 -0.96 15.59
C ASP A 584 -47.54 -0.45 15.64
N SER A 585 -48.10 -0.15 16.83
CA SER A 585 -49.48 0.39 17.00
C SER A 585 -49.50 1.81 17.57
N PHE A 586 -50.57 2.58 17.36
CA PHE A 586 -50.73 3.93 17.91
C PHE A 586 -50.64 3.93 19.46
N LYS A 587 -51.19 2.88 20.09
CA LYS A 587 -51.17 2.67 21.54
C LYS A 587 -49.78 2.43 22.13
N THR A 588 -48.84 1.95 21.32
CA THR A 588 -47.43 1.75 21.71
C THR A 588 -46.53 2.93 21.38
N PHE A 589 -47.03 3.91 20.61
CA PHE A 589 -46.20 4.98 20.02
C PHE A 589 -46.19 6.28 20.83
N VAL A 590 -47.24 6.55 21.60
CA VAL A 590 -47.43 7.74 22.43
C VAL A 590 -48.01 7.31 23.77
N ASN A 591 -47.77 8.05 24.85
CA ASN A 591 -48.41 7.76 26.15
C ASN A 591 -49.94 8.02 26.08
N GLN A 592 -50.70 7.52 27.05
CA GLN A 592 -52.17 7.64 27.02
C GLN A 592 -52.65 9.10 27.01
N GLU A 593 -51.95 9.98 27.73
CA GLU A 593 -52.25 11.42 27.80
C GLU A 593 -52.10 12.12 26.46
N ASN A 594 -51.02 11.86 25.72
CA ASN A 594 -50.83 12.38 24.37
C ASN A 594 -51.80 11.73 23.38
N GLN A 595 -52.17 10.46 23.56
CA GLN A 595 -53.18 9.81 22.71
C GLN A 595 -54.53 10.50 22.83
N ASP A 596 -55.01 10.69 24.06
CA ASP A 596 -56.30 11.32 24.33
C ASP A 596 -56.31 12.77 23.81
N TYR A 597 -55.20 13.48 23.99
CA TYR A 597 -55.02 14.82 23.45
C TYR A 597 -55.02 14.88 21.92
N ILE A 598 -54.29 13.98 21.26
CA ILE A 598 -54.23 13.91 19.80
C ILE A 598 -55.60 13.55 19.22
N LEU A 599 -56.31 12.59 19.81
CA LEU A 599 -57.65 12.21 19.35
C LEU A 599 -58.64 13.37 19.55
N LYS A 600 -58.57 14.09 20.68
CA LYS A 600 -59.39 15.28 20.93
C LYS A 600 -59.08 16.41 19.95
N LEU A 601 -57.81 16.67 19.66
CA LEU A 601 -57.39 17.66 18.67
C LEU A 601 -57.90 17.30 17.27
N LEU A 602 -57.84 16.03 16.88
CA LEU A 602 -58.38 15.56 15.59
C LEU A 602 -59.91 15.72 15.52
N GLU A 603 -60.61 15.50 16.62
CA GLU A 603 -62.06 15.70 16.73
C GLU A 603 -62.44 17.20 16.64
N ASP A 604 -61.76 18.06 17.40
CA ASP A 604 -62.02 19.50 17.47
C ASP A 604 -61.67 20.21 16.15
N LEU A 605 -60.68 19.70 15.40
CA LEU A 605 -60.37 20.16 14.04
C LEU A 605 -61.27 19.52 12.96
N SER A 606 -62.31 18.77 13.36
CA SER A 606 -63.25 18.09 12.45
C SER A 606 -62.57 17.13 11.47
N ILE A 607 -61.45 16.53 11.87
CA ILE A 607 -60.76 15.46 11.12
C ILE A 607 -61.39 14.10 11.43
N THR A 608 -61.85 13.93 12.67
CA THR A 608 -62.63 12.77 13.13
C THR A 608 -64.00 13.18 13.64
N VAL A 609 -64.95 12.24 13.60
CA VAL A 609 -66.21 12.26 14.35
C VAL A 609 -66.36 10.90 15.03
N ASP A 610 -66.60 10.88 16.34
CA ASP A 610 -66.63 9.68 17.18
C ASP A 610 -65.37 8.81 17.01
N GLY A 611 -64.20 9.47 16.89
CA GLY A 611 -62.89 8.79 16.76
C GLY A 611 -62.63 8.13 15.40
N LYS A 612 -63.53 8.31 14.41
CA LYS A 612 -63.33 7.84 13.03
C LYS A 612 -63.13 9.00 12.07
N SER A 613 -62.24 8.84 11.11
CA SER A 613 -61.95 9.91 10.16
C SER A 613 -63.14 10.21 9.24
N VAL A 614 -63.48 11.49 9.13
CA VAL A 614 -64.48 12.01 8.19
C VAL A 614 -63.85 12.67 6.95
N LEU A 615 -62.52 12.53 6.79
CA LEU A 615 -61.78 13.15 5.70
C LEU A 615 -62.11 12.51 4.34
N SER A 616 -62.53 13.35 3.39
CA SER A 616 -62.64 12.94 1.99
C SER A 616 -61.26 12.69 1.36
N SER A 617 -61.22 11.96 0.24
CA SER A 617 -59.98 11.65 -0.48
C SER A 617 -59.11 12.87 -0.81
N ARG A 618 -59.74 14.04 -1.08
CA ARG A 618 -59.06 15.30 -1.38
C ARG A 618 -58.56 16.07 -0.16
N LYS A 619 -58.96 15.68 1.07
CA LYS A 619 -58.58 16.35 2.33
C LYS A 619 -57.68 15.52 3.24
N LYS A 620 -57.20 14.34 2.78
CA LYS A 620 -56.31 13.48 3.57
C LYS A 620 -54.99 14.16 3.99
N GLY A 621 -54.55 15.17 3.24
CA GLY A 621 -53.40 16.03 3.60
C GLY A 621 -53.58 16.79 4.93
N ALA A 622 -54.81 16.96 5.42
CA ALA A 622 -55.08 17.56 6.74
C ALA A 622 -54.40 16.77 7.86
N LEU A 623 -54.43 15.43 7.80
CA LEU A 623 -53.76 14.57 8.79
C LEU A 623 -52.25 14.82 8.82
N ARG A 624 -51.62 14.98 7.66
CA ARG A 624 -50.20 15.30 7.58
C ARG A 624 -49.88 16.63 8.27
N GLY A 625 -50.69 17.66 8.03
CA GLY A 625 -50.51 18.97 8.64
C GLY A 625 -50.58 18.92 10.17
N VAL A 626 -51.55 18.18 10.71
CA VAL A 626 -51.67 17.97 12.16
C VAL A 626 -50.49 17.20 12.73
N VAL A 627 -50.04 16.14 12.05
CA VAL A 627 -48.87 15.35 12.46
C VAL A 627 -47.57 16.17 12.44
N GLU A 628 -47.42 17.09 11.47
CA GLU A 628 -46.29 18.03 11.44
C GLU A 628 -46.31 18.99 12.61
N ALA A 629 -47.47 19.59 12.91
CA ALA A 629 -47.63 20.49 14.05
C ALA A 629 -47.31 19.79 15.37
N LEU A 630 -47.85 18.59 15.59
CA LEU A 630 -47.59 17.80 16.79
C LEU A 630 -46.11 17.39 16.93
N ARG A 631 -45.39 17.19 15.81
CA ARG A 631 -43.95 16.87 15.82
C ARG A 631 -43.10 18.11 16.09
N GLU A 632 -43.48 19.25 15.56
CA GLU A 632 -42.76 20.52 15.76
C GLU A 632 -42.90 21.03 17.20
N GLU A 633 -44.06 20.79 17.84
CA GLU A 633 -44.31 21.09 19.25
C GLU A 633 -43.87 19.96 20.20
N ASN A 634 -43.13 18.95 19.70
CA ASN A 634 -42.59 17.81 20.46
C ASN A 634 -43.62 16.92 21.21
N ILE A 635 -44.89 16.94 20.79
CA ILE A 635 -45.94 16.04 21.30
C ILE A 635 -45.82 14.63 20.66
N LEU A 636 -45.35 14.57 19.41
CA LEU A 636 -44.95 13.34 18.71
C LEU A 636 -43.44 13.26 18.57
N SER A 637 -42.89 12.04 18.62
CA SER A 637 -41.45 11.80 18.43
C SER A 637 -40.96 12.15 17.02
N GLN A 638 -39.67 12.45 16.88
CA GLN A 638 -39.03 12.89 15.62
C GLN A 638 -38.80 11.74 14.61
N ILE A 639 -39.66 10.71 14.64
CA ILE A 639 -39.63 9.60 13.68
C ILE A 639 -40.19 10.07 12.33
N GLY A 640 -39.84 9.36 11.25
CA GLY A 640 -40.25 9.70 9.89
C GLY A 640 -41.76 9.96 9.76
N ILE A 641 -42.11 11.14 9.25
CA ILE A 641 -43.48 11.65 9.14
C ILE A 641 -44.49 10.72 8.47
N ASP A 642 -44.04 9.95 7.46
CA ASP A 642 -44.89 9.00 6.75
C ASP A 642 -45.31 7.84 7.67
N LYS A 643 -44.41 7.38 8.54
CA LYS A 643 -44.69 6.34 9.53
C LYS A 643 -45.70 6.85 10.56
N LEU A 644 -45.53 8.09 11.05
CA LEU A 644 -46.47 8.74 11.97
C LEU A 644 -47.87 8.87 11.37
N CYS A 645 -47.97 9.37 10.13
CA CYS A 645 -49.24 9.52 9.44
C CYS A 645 -49.95 8.16 9.27
N LYS A 646 -49.22 7.10 8.94
CA LYS A 646 -49.79 5.74 8.80
C LYS A 646 -50.28 5.16 10.11
N ILE A 647 -49.57 5.40 11.21
CA ILE A 647 -49.96 4.93 12.54
C ILE A 647 -51.26 5.63 12.98
N ILE A 648 -51.31 6.96 12.90
CA ILE A 648 -52.51 7.73 13.31
C ILE A 648 -53.68 7.44 12.36
N ALA A 649 -53.42 7.34 11.05
CA ALA A 649 -54.44 6.99 10.08
C ALA A 649 -55.05 5.62 10.36
N LYS A 650 -54.24 4.63 10.75
CA LYS A 650 -54.73 3.30 11.13
C LYS A 650 -55.62 3.35 12.37
N GLU A 651 -55.29 4.19 13.36
CA GLU A 651 -56.12 4.34 14.56
C GLU A 651 -57.48 4.98 14.26
N ILE A 652 -57.51 6.05 13.47
CA ILE A 652 -58.76 6.75 13.12
C ILE A 652 -59.51 6.11 11.95
N GLY A 653 -59.09 4.91 11.50
CA GLY A 653 -59.72 4.20 10.40
C GLY A 653 -59.60 4.87 9.01
N LEU A 654 -58.59 5.72 8.81
CA LEU A 654 -58.32 6.39 7.53
C LEU A 654 -57.40 5.53 6.65
N GLU A 655 -57.89 5.08 5.49
CA GLU A 655 -57.08 4.31 4.54
C GLU A 655 -56.07 5.20 3.80
N LEU A 656 -54.76 4.95 3.95
CA LEU A 656 -53.69 5.63 3.21
C LEU A 656 -53.06 4.69 2.18
N LYS A 657 -53.34 4.92 0.89
CA LYS A 657 -52.80 4.13 -0.24
C LYS A 657 -51.41 4.56 -0.69
N SER A 658 -51.00 5.78 -0.34
CA SER A 658 -49.70 6.36 -0.65
C SER A 658 -49.28 7.32 0.46
N LYS A 659 -48.00 7.71 0.47
CA LYS A 659 -47.51 8.77 1.34
C LYS A 659 -48.31 10.06 1.10
N LEU A 660 -48.66 10.75 2.18
CA LEU A 660 -49.35 12.04 2.09
C LEU A 660 -48.34 13.12 1.70
N ASP A 661 -48.64 13.90 0.66
CA ASP A 661 -47.80 15.04 0.25
C ASP A 661 -48.13 16.31 1.03
N PHE A 662 -47.15 17.21 1.11
CA PHE A 662 -47.35 18.55 1.68
C PHE A 662 -48.09 19.41 0.65
N SER A 663 -49.29 19.87 1.01
CA SER A 663 -50.23 20.57 0.14
C SER A 663 -50.82 21.80 0.85
N ASP A 664 -51.55 22.65 0.13
CA ASP A 664 -52.23 23.80 0.71
C ASP A 664 -53.19 23.40 1.86
N VAL A 665 -53.77 22.19 1.78
CA VAL A 665 -54.60 21.62 2.84
C VAL A 665 -53.75 21.23 4.06
N SER A 666 -52.57 20.62 3.88
CA SER A 666 -51.71 20.27 5.03
C SER A 666 -51.15 21.53 5.69
N GLN A 667 -50.76 22.55 4.93
CA GLN A 667 -50.28 23.83 5.46
C GLN A 667 -51.35 24.53 6.31
N LYS A 668 -52.59 24.56 5.83
CA LYS A 668 -53.70 25.14 6.58
C LYS A 668 -53.91 24.42 7.92
N PHE A 669 -54.02 23.09 7.89
CA PHE A 669 -54.25 22.29 9.09
C PHE A 669 -53.04 22.24 10.04
N GLN A 670 -51.82 22.39 9.54
CA GLN A 670 -50.63 22.58 10.38
C GLN A 670 -50.73 23.89 11.18
N LYS A 671 -51.16 24.98 10.54
CA LYS A 671 -51.35 26.27 11.20
C LYS A 671 -52.50 26.22 12.22
N ASP A 672 -53.63 25.63 11.84
CA ASP A 672 -54.80 25.49 12.71
C ASP A 672 -54.48 24.59 13.93
N ALA A 673 -53.74 23.49 13.73
CA ALA A 673 -53.30 22.62 14.81
C ALA A 673 -52.29 23.28 15.76
N LYS A 674 -51.32 24.07 15.25
CA LYS A 674 -50.42 24.84 16.11
C LYS A 674 -51.16 25.86 16.95
N GLN A 675 -52.14 26.55 16.37
CA GLN A 675 -52.96 27.51 17.10
C GLN A 675 -53.79 26.81 18.18
N TYR A 676 -54.38 25.65 17.86
CA TYR A 676 -55.08 24.82 18.84
C TYR A 676 -54.17 24.37 19.99
N ILE A 677 -52.95 23.91 19.69
CA ILE A 677 -51.96 23.48 20.70
C ILE A 677 -51.58 24.64 21.62
N LYS A 678 -51.44 25.84 21.06
CA LYS A 678 -51.14 27.05 21.83
C LYS A 678 -52.30 27.47 22.74
N ASP A 679 -53.53 27.35 22.25
CA ASP A 679 -54.73 27.76 22.98
C ASP A 679 -55.18 26.69 24.00
N ASN A 680 -54.74 25.44 23.83
CA ASN A 680 -55.01 24.30 24.70
C ASN A 680 -53.72 23.51 24.98
N PRO A 681 -52.76 24.07 25.73
CA PRO A 681 -51.48 23.41 25.98
C PRO A 681 -51.68 22.11 26.76
N LEU A 682 -50.93 21.08 26.37
CA LEU A 682 -50.81 19.84 27.12
C LEU A 682 -50.00 20.13 28.40
N HIS A 683 -50.59 19.92 29.58
CA HIS A 683 -50.00 20.27 30.87
C HIS A 683 -49.19 19.14 31.51
#